data_AF-A0A0D9YIR4-F1
#
_entry.id   AF-A0A0D9YIR4-F1
#
_cell.length_a   1.000
_cell.length_b   1.000
_cell.length_c   1.000
_cell.angle_alpha   90.00
_cell.angle_beta   90.00
_cell.angle_gamma   90.00
#
_symmetry.space_group_name_H-M   'P 1'
#
loop_
_entity.id
_entity.type
_entity.pdbx_description
1 polymer ?
#
loop_
_entity_poly.entity_id
_entity_poly.type
_entity_poly.pdbx_seq_one_letter_code
_entity_poly.pdbx_strand_id
1 'polypeptide(L)'
;MPVGVGYVGDDEATAATVDSEGWLKTGDLCYFNEDGFLYIVDRLKELIKYKGYQVPPAELEHILQSHPGIADAAVIPYPDEEAGELPMAFIVRQPGSNITKEQVMDYVAKQVAPYKKVRRVAFVTAIPKSPAGKILRRELVQQALSMGCRVQTLSLSHSLALAIAVAGVCRGAAHRGFISGVSDPRHGHMSKRSPPPQRAHIPMAEQRWRPPYAYASSTAGGGGVDRRSRSGFCAATRTFHSLRSVGPLPPEELPLTVAAYAFSLLSSAPPLVVAGRGPALVDAATGIAVSYPAFVARVRFLAGGLWCSLGLRPGDVALVVSPSCLDVAVLYFALMSIGVVVSPANPASTADEYAHQVRLSRPAVAFVAPEVAARLPRHVSRVVIGSEVFDRLASASAAGGWAAPPAVAMKQSSTAALLYSSGTTGRVKAVAITHRNLIAQISAYNAIRETVAREAATDAGKGKPPPPSPPAAVTLFPLPLFHVMGFGLLTRTISSGETAVVMRRFDLAAAARAVERYRVTKLSAAPPVVVALTKSDEARRRDLSSLVAIVVGSAPLGREVSQRFATVFPSSTGPVATMAGPEELAAYGSVGRLAPRVQAKIVDTATGEALGPGRRGELWIRGPVVHLGYVGDPEATAATITPDGWLKTGDLCYFNEDGYLYVVDRLKELIKYKGYQVPPAELEHILQSRPEIADAAVVPYPDEEAGQLPMAFVVRQPGAYLTEQQVMNCVAKHVAPYKKVRRVAFVNAIPKSPAGKILRRELVLQAMASTSRL
;
A
#
# COMPACT_ATOMS: atom_id res chain seq x y z
N MET A 1 39.80 30.61 -26.73
CA MET A 1 39.68 30.09 -25.35
C MET A 1 39.98 28.61 -25.39
N PRO A 2 40.90 28.06 -24.59
CA PRO A 2 41.10 26.62 -24.52
C PRO A 2 39.82 25.96 -23.97
N VAL A 3 39.33 24.94 -24.67
CA VAL A 3 38.22 24.11 -24.21
C VAL A 3 38.82 23.01 -23.34
N GLY A 4 38.37 22.89 -22.09
CA GLY A 4 38.87 21.86 -21.17
C GLY A 4 38.56 20.47 -21.70
N VAL A 5 39.51 19.53 -21.55
CA VAL A 5 39.40 18.14 -22.04
C VAL A 5 38.42 17.27 -21.24
N GLY A 6 37.85 17.79 -20.15
CA GLY A 6 36.92 17.08 -19.30
C GLY A 6 36.95 17.54 -17.84
N TYR A 7 36.18 16.84 -17.01
CA TYR A 7 36.20 16.95 -15.55
C TYR A 7 37.21 15.94 -14.98
N VAL A 8 38.13 16.43 -14.14
CA VAL A 8 39.20 15.60 -13.56
C VAL A 8 38.60 14.51 -12.66
N GLY A 9 38.86 13.25 -12.99
CA GLY A 9 38.42 12.09 -12.21
C GLY A 9 36.95 11.72 -12.38
N ASP A 10 36.26 12.32 -13.34
CA ASP A 10 34.84 12.08 -13.61
C ASP A 10 34.63 11.87 -15.13
N ASP A 11 34.92 10.64 -15.57
CA ASP A 11 34.82 10.23 -16.96
C ASP A 11 33.36 10.27 -17.46
N GLU A 12 32.39 10.07 -16.56
CA GLU A 12 30.97 10.13 -16.87
C GLU A 12 30.52 11.59 -17.13
N ALA A 13 30.91 12.53 -16.27
CA ALA A 13 30.65 13.95 -16.48
C ALA A 13 31.39 14.51 -17.70
N THR A 14 32.59 13.99 -17.97
CA THR A 14 33.38 14.32 -19.16
C THR A 14 32.67 13.88 -20.43
N ALA A 15 32.28 12.60 -20.54
CA ALA A 15 31.57 12.09 -21.71
C ALA A 15 30.17 12.72 -21.91
N ALA A 16 29.55 13.19 -20.82
CA ALA A 16 28.29 13.92 -20.89
C ALA A 16 28.44 15.37 -21.41
N THR A 17 29.63 15.96 -21.29
CA THR A 17 29.89 17.38 -21.55
C THR A 17 30.72 17.61 -22.82
N VAL A 18 31.61 16.69 -23.15
CA VAL A 18 32.44 16.70 -24.35
C VAL A 18 32.20 15.39 -25.08
N ASP A 19 31.86 15.44 -26.37
CA ASP A 19 31.68 14.22 -27.15
C ASP A 19 33.00 13.60 -27.61
N SER A 20 32.91 12.44 -28.27
CA SER A 20 34.06 11.68 -28.76
C SER A 20 34.91 12.42 -29.80
N GLU A 21 34.39 13.50 -30.38
CA GLU A 21 35.10 14.35 -31.35
C GLU A 21 35.68 15.62 -30.69
N GLY A 22 35.49 15.80 -29.38
CA GLY A 22 36.02 16.93 -28.63
C GLY A 22 35.10 18.15 -28.62
N TRP A 23 33.86 18.04 -29.10
CA TRP A 23 32.91 19.16 -29.08
C TRP A 23 32.30 19.35 -27.70
N LEU A 24 32.36 20.58 -27.19
CA LEU A 24 31.74 20.96 -25.93
C LEU A 24 30.23 21.16 -26.12
N LYS A 25 29.43 20.35 -25.42
CA LYS A 25 27.98 20.54 -25.31
C LYS A 25 27.70 21.64 -24.31
N THR A 26 27.62 22.89 -24.80
CA THR A 26 27.37 24.07 -23.96
C THR A 26 25.99 24.03 -23.28
N GLY A 27 25.05 23.29 -23.87
CA GLY A 27 23.65 23.25 -23.45
C GLY A 27 22.88 24.52 -23.80
N ASP A 28 23.49 25.44 -24.54
CA ASP A 28 22.87 26.66 -25.06
C ASP A 28 22.15 26.33 -26.39
N LEU A 29 20.92 26.79 -26.52
CA LEU A 29 20.15 26.76 -27.76
C LEU A 29 20.46 28.03 -28.53
N CYS A 30 20.97 27.89 -29.74
CA CYS A 30 21.40 29.02 -30.54
C CYS A 30 21.04 28.86 -32.00
N TYR A 31 20.93 29.98 -32.71
CA TYR A 31 20.87 30.00 -34.16
C TYR A 31 21.79 31.10 -34.69
N PHE A 32 22.26 30.92 -35.92
CA PHE A 32 22.91 31.98 -36.67
C PHE A 32 21.86 32.68 -37.53
N ASN A 33 21.85 34.01 -37.55
CA ASN A 33 21.05 34.73 -38.55
C ASN A 33 21.76 34.70 -39.92
N GLU A 34 21.09 35.26 -40.94
CA GLU A 34 21.60 35.28 -42.32
C GLU A 34 22.93 36.05 -42.46
N ASP A 35 23.20 36.99 -41.54
CA ASP A 35 24.45 37.77 -41.48
C ASP A 35 25.57 37.05 -40.70
N GLY A 36 25.34 35.83 -40.22
CA GLY A 36 26.33 35.03 -39.50
C GLY A 36 26.52 35.39 -38.03
N PHE A 37 25.61 36.17 -37.43
CA PHE A 37 25.61 36.45 -36.00
C PHE A 37 24.97 35.31 -35.22
N LEU A 38 25.66 34.83 -34.19
CA LEU A 38 25.17 33.81 -33.26
C LEU A 38 24.26 34.44 -32.21
N TYR A 39 23.01 34.00 -32.16
CA TYR A 39 22.05 34.35 -31.11
C TYR A 39 21.87 33.17 -30.16
N ILE A 40 22.18 33.38 -28.88
CA ILE A 40 21.83 32.44 -27.82
C ILE A 40 20.39 32.74 -27.39
N VAL A 41 19.50 31.77 -27.63
CA VAL A 41 18.06 31.91 -27.42
C VAL A 41 17.67 31.45 -26.03
N ASP A 42 18.20 30.31 -25.58
CA ASP A 42 17.88 29.73 -24.27
C ASP A 42 18.90 28.64 -23.89
N ARG A 43 18.66 27.92 -22.80
CA ARG A 43 19.36 26.67 -22.47
C ARG A 43 18.44 25.47 -22.58
N LEU A 44 18.95 24.38 -23.15
CA LEU A 44 18.22 23.10 -23.28
C LEU A 44 17.64 22.59 -21.96
N LYS A 45 18.28 22.91 -20.83
CA LYS A 45 17.83 22.52 -19.48
C LYS A 45 16.76 23.45 -18.89
N GLU A 46 16.45 24.58 -19.54
CA GLU A 46 15.56 25.63 -19.03
C GLU A 46 14.27 25.80 -19.87
N LEU A 47 14.09 25.01 -20.93
CA LEU A 47 12.90 25.02 -21.78
C LEU A 47 11.66 24.48 -21.06
N ILE A 48 10.52 25.15 -21.28
CA ILE A 48 9.21 24.72 -20.78
C ILE A 48 8.61 23.71 -21.75
N LYS A 49 8.20 22.54 -21.24
CA LYS A 49 7.67 21.42 -22.02
C LYS A 49 6.14 21.41 -21.98
N TYR A 50 5.51 22.24 -22.84
CA TYR A 50 4.06 22.38 -22.93
C TYR A 50 3.47 21.49 -24.04
N LYS A 51 2.70 20.46 -23.69
CA LYS A 51 2.05 19.51 -24.63
C LYS A 51 2.99 18.99 -25.73
N GLY A 52 4.26 18.74 -25.37
CA GLY A 52 5.30 18.27 -26.28
C GLY A 52 6.04 19.38 -27.05
N TYR A 53 5.56 20.62 -27.00
CA TYR A 53 6.26 21.79 -27.53
C TYR A 53 7.30 22.29 -26.53
N GLN A 54 8.44 22.74 -27.04
CA GLN A 54 9.45 23.44 -26.26
C GLN A 54 9.19 24.95 -26.35
N VAL A 55 8.95 25.57 -25.20
CA VAL A 55 8.68 27.00 -25.08
C VAL A 55 9.84 27.65 -24.34
N PRO A 56 10.64 28.49 -25.01
CA PRO A 56 11.74 29.24 -24.38
C PRO A 56 11.20 30.30 -23.41
N PRO A 57 11.50 30.24 -22.09
CA PRO A 57 11.14 31.32 -21.17
C PRO A 57 11.66 32.69 -21.59
N ALA A 58 12.89 32.76 -22.13
CA ALA A 58 13.53 34.03 -22.46
C ALA A 58 12.75 34.85 -23.51
N GLU A 59 12.14 34.17 -24.49
CA GLU A 59 11.28 34.78 -25.50
C GLU A 59 10.05 35.45 -24.86
N LEU A 60 9.40 34.75 -23.92
CA LEU A 60 8.24 35.27 -23.20
C LEU A 60 8.61 36.39 -22.24
N GLU A 61 9.76 36.28 -21.57
CA GLU A 61 10.30 37.32 -20.69
C GLU A 61 10.57 38.61 -21.47
N HIS A 62 11.16 38.52 -22.67
CA HIS A 62 11.40 39.68 -23.53
C HIS A 62 10.10 40.39 -23.93
N ILE A 63 9.08 39.62 -24.32
CA ILE A 63 7.75 40.17 -24.63
C ILE A 63 7.13 40.82 -23.39
N LEU A 64 7.22 40.19 -22.23
CA LEU A 64 6.68 40.76 -21.00
C LEU A 64 7.39 42.06 -20.61
N GLN A 65 8.70 42.16 -20.84
CA GLN A 65 9.50 43.35 -20.54
C GLN A 65 9.25 44.52 -21.49
N SER A 66 8.69 44.30 -22.68
CA SER A 66 8.31 45.38 -23.61
C SER A 66 6.99 46.06 -23.23
N HIS A 67 6.23 45.52 -22.27
CA HIS A 67 4.98 46.11 -21.81
C HIS A 67 5.24 47.31 -20.86
N PRO A 68 4.70 48.52 -21.13
CA PRO A 68 5.00 49.73 -20.34
C PRO A 68 4.54 49.67 -18.87
N GLY A 69 3.62 48.77 -18.55
CA GLY A 69 3.13 48.52 -17.19
C GLY A 69 3.94 47.49 -16.36
N ILE A 70 4.99 46.88 -16.93
CA ILE A 70 5.79 45.80 -16.32
C ILE A 70 7.23 46.32 -16.11
N ALA A 71 7.73 46.23 -14.87
CA ALA A 71 9.07 46.69 -14.50
C ALA A 71 10.12 45.57 -14.60
N ASP A 72 9.72 44.34 -14.29
CA ASP A 72 10.58 43.16 -14.39
C ASP A 72 9.70 41.92 -14.55
N ALA A 73 10.22 40.90 -15.23
CA ALA A 73 9.47 39.67 -15.48
C ALA A 73 10.40 38.46 -15.53
N ALA A 74 9.89 37.32 -15.05
CA ALA A 74 10.50 36.02 -15.20
C ALA A 74 9.44 34.99 -15.56
N VAL A 75 9.78 34.04 -16.43
CA VAL A 75 8.88 32.94 -16.80
C VAL A 75 9.51 31.63 -16.36
N ILE A 76 8.68 30.78 -15.77
CA ILE A 76 9.09 29.46 -15.29
C ILE A 76 8.17 28.36 -15.83
N PRO A 77 8.66 27.11 -15.89
CA PRO A 77 7.79 25.97 -16.03
C PRO A 77 6.96 25.79 -14.75
N TYR A 78 5.64 25.83 -14.89
CA TYR A 78 4.72 25.48 -13.83
C TYR A 78 4.12 24.09 -14.11
N PRO A 79 4.25 23.11 -13.20
CA PRO A 79 3.74 21.77 -13.45
C PRO A 79 2.23 21.76 -13.70
N ASP A 80 1.81 21.07 -14.75
CA ASP A 80 0.41 20.93 -15.12
C ASP A 80 0.09 19.50 -15.54
N GLU A 81 -1.04 18.98 -15.05
CA GLU A 81 -1.38 17.58 -15.20
C GLU A 81 -1.73 17.20 -16.64
N GLU A 82 -2.20 18.15 -17.44
CA GLU A 82 -2.66 17.92 -18.82
C GLU A 82 -1.61 18.37 -19.85
N ALA A 83 -0.89 19.45 -19.54
CA ALA A 83 0.09 20.04 -20.43
C ALA A 83 1.55 19.65 -20.15
N GLY A 84 1.83 18.95 -19.05
CA GLY A 84 3.19 18.71 -18.55
C GLY A 84 3.73 19.93 -17.82
N GLU A 85 4.02 21.01 -18.55
CA GLU A 85 4.44 22.29 -18.00
C GLU A 85 3.68 23.44 -18.68
N LEU A 86 3.15 24.38 -17.88
CA LEU A 86 2.57 25.63 -18.34
C LEU A 86 3.58 26.77 -18.19
N PRO A 87 3.65 27.70 -19.16
CA PRO A 87 4.39 28.94 -18.95
C PRO A 87 3.69 29.81 -17.89
N MET A 88 4.35 30.00 -16.75
CA MET A 88 3.91 30.88 -15.67
C MET A 88 4.83 32.08 -15.55
N ALA A 89 4.25 33.28 -15.62
CA ALA A 89 4.97 34.54 -15.49
C ALA A 89 4.90 35.09 -14.05
N PHE A 90 6.05 35.52 -13.55
CA PHE A 90 6.20 36.36 -12.38
C PHE A 90 6.43 37.79 -12.85
N ILE A 91 5.63 38.73 -12.35
CA ILE A 91 5.61 40.11 -12.82
C ILE A 91 5.85 41.07 -11.65
N VAL A 92 6.83 41.95 -11.81
CA VAL A 92 6.98 43.15 -11.00
C VAL A 92 6.32 44.29 -11.76
N ARG A 93 5.33 44.94 -11.14
CA ARG A 93 4.61 46.05 -11.78
C ARG A 93 5.46 47.32 -11.77
N GLN A 94 5.33 48.13 -12.81
CA GLN A 94 5.81 49.52 -12.75
C GLN A 94 5.07 50.28 -11.64
N PRO A 95 5.74 51.18 -10.90
CA PRO A 95 5.08 52.04 -9.93
C PRO A 95 3.90 52.80 -10.58
N GLY A 96 2.71 52.70 -9.98
CA GLY A 96 1.48 53.29 -10.52
C GLY A 96 0.72 52.45 -11.55
N SER A 97 1.23 51.28 -11.95
CA SER A 97 0.55 50.38 -12.89
C SER A 97 -0.49 49.49 -12.19
N ASN A 98 -1.69 49.40 -12.77
CA ASN A 98 -2.79 48.55 -12.31
C ASN A 98 -3.03 47.32 -13.20
N ILE A 99 -2.02 46.90 -13.96
CA ILE A 99 -2.13 45.80 -14.93
C ILE A 99 -2.63 44.50 -14.27
N THR A 100 -3.71 43.90 -14.80
CA THR A 100 -4.29 42.65 -14.28
C THR A 100 -3.62 41.41 -14.86
N LYS A 101 -3.87 40.24 -14.27
CA LYS A 101 -3.31 38.97 -14.76
C LYS A 101 -3.81 38.66 -16.17
N GLU A 102 -5.08 38.96 -16.43
CA GLU A 102 -5.75 38.76 -17.71
C GLU A 102 -5.15 39.66 -18.78
N GLN A 103 -4.86 40.92 -18.45
CA GLN A 103 -4.18 41.85 -19.35
C GLN A 103 -2.77 41.39 -19.71
N VAL A 104 -2.01 40.85 -18.74
CA VAL A 104 -0.69 40.25 -18.99
C VAL A 104 -0.79 39.04 -19.94
N MET A 105 -1.72 38.12 -19.66
CA MET A 105 -1.91 36.92 -20.50
C MET A 105 -2.36 37.28 -21.92
N ASP A 106 -3.28 38.24 -22.07
CA ASP A 106 -3.78 38.70 -23.37
C ASP A 106 -2.69 39.42 -24.18
N TYR A 107 -1.87 40.25 -23.52
CA TYR A 107 -0.76 40.95 -24.17
C TYR A 107 0.26 40.01 -24.79
N VAL A 108 0.66 38.95 -24.07
CA VAL A 108 1.55 37.92 -24.61
C VAL A 108 0.84 37.10 -25.69
N ALA A 109 -0.42 36.74 -25.48
CA ALA A 109 -1.18 35.88 -26.39
C ALA A 109 -1.40 36.48 -27.80
N LYS A 110 -1.33 37.81 -27.95
CA LYS A 110 -1.40 38.49 -29.25
C LYS A 110 -0.10 38.44 -30.07
N GLN A 111 1.01 38.09 -29.43
CA GLN A 111 2.35 38.18 -30.02
C GLN A 111 3.02 36.82 -30.22
N VAL A 112 2.43 35.74 -29.68
CA VAL A 112 3.00 34.39 -29.73
C VAL A 112 2.02 33.34 -30.23
N ALA A 113 2.55 32.25 -30.78
CA ALA A 113 1.76 31.10 -31.17
C ALA A 113 0.96 30.50 -29.99
N PRO A 114 -0.19 29.83 -30.24
CA PRO A 114 -1.09 29.35 -29.17
C PRO A 114 -0.46 28.50 -28.06
N TYR A 115 0.59 27.74 -28.39
CA TYR A 115 1.30 26.87 -27.46
C TYR A 115 2.32 27.61 -26.57
N LYS A 116 2.73 28.83 -26.94
CA LYS A 116 3.66 29.67 -26.16
C LYS A 116 2.96 30.60 -25.18
N LYS A 117 1.62 30.64 -25.17
CA LYS A 117 0.84 31.57 -24.33
C LYS A 117 1.18 31.40 -22.85
N VAL A 118 1.38 32.50 -22.14
CA VAL A 118 1.43 32.52 -20.67
C VAL A 118 0.05 32.15 -20.13
N ARG A 119 0.00 31.18 -19.21
CA ARG A 119 -1.26 30.62 -18.67
C ARG A 119 -1.46 30.90 -17.19
N ARG A 120 -0.42 31.39 -16.51
CA ARG A 120 -0.49 31.81 -15.11
C ARG A 120 0.35 33.04 -14.89
N VAL A 121 -0.14 33.92 -14.02
CA VAL A 121 0.56 35.16 -13.64
C VAL A 121 0.54 35.32 -12.13
N ALA A 122 1.71 35.59 -11.55
CA ALA A 122 1.88 36.00 -10.16
C ALA A 122 2.54 37.38 -10.12
N PHE A 123 2.02 38.27 -9.27
CA PHE A 123 2.66 39.56 -9.01
C PHE A 123 3.59 39.42 -7.81
N VAL A 124 4.81 39.91 -7.95
CA VAL A 124 5.85 39.89 -6.92
C VAL A 124 6.50 41.26 -6.79
N THR A 125 7.12 41.52 -5.64
CA THR A 125 7.78 42.80 -5.35
C THR A 125 9.15 42.91 -6.01
N ALA A 126 9.81 41.77 -6.29
CA ALA A 126 11.07 41.70 -7.02
C ALA A 126 11.24 40.30 -7.66
N ILE A 127 11.99 40.21 -8.76
CA ILE A 127 12.45 38.94 -9.31
C ILE A 127 13.76 38.55 -8.60
N PRO A 128 13.86 37.37 -7.97
CA PRO A 128 15.08 36.95 -7.30
C PRO A 128 16.18 36.74 -8.36
N LYS A 129 17.29 37.45 -8.19
CA LYS A 129 18.44 37.42 -9.10
C LYS A 129 19.70 37.18 -8.28
N SER A 130 20.63 36.41 -8.83
CA SER A 130 21.98 36.26 -8.29
C SER A 130 22.72 37.61 -8.29
N PRO A 131 23.85 37.74 -7.55
CA PRO A 131 24.70 38.94 -7.65
C PRO A 131 25.16 39.28 -9.08
N ALA A 132 25.20 38.29 -9.97
CA ALA A 132 25.52 38.46 -11.39
C ALA A 132 24.29 38.79 -12.27
N GLY A 133 23.13 39.13 -11.68
CA GLY A 133 21.90 39.50 -12.39
C GLY A 133 21.09 38.33 -12.95
N LYS A 134 21.57 37.08 -12.85
CA LYS A 134 20.84 35.90 -13.36
C LYS A 134 19.60 35.59 -12.54
N ILE A 135 18.46 35.39 -13.20
CA ILE A 135 17.18 35.01 -12.58
C ILE A 135 17.34 33.67 -11.85
N LEU A 136 17.00 33.64 -10.56
CA LEU A 136 17.02 32.44 -9.73
C LEU A 136 15.72 31.65 -9.94
N ARG A 137 15.56 31.06 -11.13
CA ARG A 137 14.35 30.34 -11.55
C ARG A 137 13.94 29.23 -10.58
N ARG A 138 14.90 28.59 -9.91
CA ARG A 138 14.63 27.58 -8.87
C ARG A 138 13.86 28.15 -7.68
N GLU A 139 14.17 29.37 -7.26
CA GLU A 139 13.48 30.03 -6.15
C GLU A 139 12.05 30.42 -6.56
N LEU A 140 11.89 30.95 -7.77
CA LEU A 140 10.57 31.24 -8.34
C LEU A 140 9.71 29.98 -8.50
N VAL A 141 10.31 28.86 -8.92
CA VAL A 141 9.62 27.56 -8.97
C VAL A 141 9.19 27.11 -7.58
N GLN A 142 10.06 27.21 -6.58
CA GLN A 142 9.70 26.90 -5.18
C GLN A 142 8.58 27.81 -4.65
N GLN A 143 8.65 29.11 -4.98
CA GLN A 143 7.63 30.10 -4.62
C GLN A 143 6.30 29.83 -5.34
N ALA A 144 6.33 29.40 -6.60
CA ALA A 144 5.13 29.02 -7.35
C ALA A 144 4.46 27.77 -6.79
N LEU A 145 5.28 26.77 -6.42
CA LEU A 145 4.81 25.50 -5.86
C LEU A 145 4.28 25.67 -4.43
N SER A 146 4.82 26.60 -3.64
CA SER A 146 4.29 26.94 -2.32
C SER A 146 2.97 27.71 -2.41
N MET A 147 2.77 28.53 -3.44
CA MET A 147 1.49 29.22 -3.74
C MET A 147 0.42 28.28 -4.33
N GLY A 148 0.80 27.11 -4.85
CA GLY A 148 -0.06 26.20 -5.60
C GLY A 148 -0.01 24.76 -5.11
N CYS A 149 -0.26 24.53 -3.82
CA CYS A 149 -0.28 23.17 -3.27
C CYS A 149 -1.41 22.32 -3.89
N ARG A 150 -1.07 21.47 -4.87
CA ARG A 150 -1.86 20.29 -5.27
C ARG A 150 -0.95 19.07 -5.48
N VAL A 151 -1.53 17.93 -5.15
CA VAL A 151 -0.96 16.62 -4.82
C VAL A 151 -1.09 15.66 -6.00
N GLN A 152 -0.08 14.83 -6.27
CA GLN A 152 -0.18 13.61 -7.11
C GLN A 152 0.73 12.52 -6.50
N THR A 153 0.17 11.47 -5.87
CA THR A 153 -0.21 10.11 -6.36
C THR A 153 0.97 9.14 -6.50
N LEU A 154 0.89 7.94 -5.87
CA LEU A 154 1.39 6.61 -6.31
C LEU A 154 1.43 5.57 -5.15
N SER A 155 1.88 4.34 -5.46
CA SER A 155 1.41 3.08 -4.86
C SER A 155 2.33 2.41 -3.80
N LEU A 156 1.75 1.70 -2.82
CA LEU A 156 2.42 1.10 -1.64
C LEU A 156 3.00 -0.33 -1.83
N SER A 157 4.19 -0.65 -1.33
CA SER A 157 4.76 -2.01 -1.30
C SER A 157 4.14 -2.95 -0.24
N HIS A 158 4.44 -4.26 -0.31
CA HIS A 158 4.04 -5.29 0.68
C HIS A 158 4.60 -5.01 2.09
N SER A 159 5.84 -4.56 2.16
CA SER A 159 6.56 -4.19 3.38
C SER A 159 5.91 -3.00 4.06
N LEU A 160 5.50 -2.04 3.24
CA LEU A 160 4.75 -0.87 3.67
C LEU A 160 3.34 -1.28 4.11
N ALA A 161 2.64 -2.17 3.39
CA ALA A 161 1.33 -2.69 3.80
C ALA A 161 1.35 -3.40 5.17
N LEU A 162 2.44 -4.06 5.56
CA LEU A 162 2.58 -4.71 6.87
C LEU A 162 2.87 -3.69 7.99
N ALA A 163 3.67 -2.66 7.73
CA ALA A 163 3.91 -1.53 8.64
C ALA A 163 2.69 -0.59 8.76
N ILE A 164 1.84 -0.55 7.74
CA ILE A 164 0.63 0.26 7.62
C ILE A 164 -0.59 -0.43 8.21
N ALA A 165 -0.77 -1.76 8.03
CA ALA A 165 -1.95 -2.55 8.43
C ALA A 165 -2.25 -2.60 9.96
N VAL A 166 -1.58 -1.78 10.75
CA VAL A 166 -1.62 -1.78 12.21
C VAL A 166 -2.65 -0.79 12.77
N ALA A 167 -3.18 0.19 12.02
CA ALA A 167 -4.00 1.27 12.62
C ALA A 167 -5.48 1.33 12.20
N GLY A 168 -6.37 1.67 13.15
CA GLY A 168 -7.70 2.28 12.91
C GLY A 168 -8.75 1.99 13.99
N VAL A 169 -9.51 3.01 14.45
CA VAL A 169 -11.00 3.22 14.45
C VAL A 169 -11.37 4.66 15.01
N CYS A 170 -12.53 5.23 14.61
CA CYS A 170 -13.45 6.23 15.23
C CYS A 170 -13.46 7.73 14.81
N ARG A 171 -14.59 8.18 14.18
CA ARG A 171 -15.52 9.22 14.72
C ARG A 171 -16.88 9.27 13.99
N GLY A 172 -17.94 9.64 14.73
CA GLY A 172 -19.30 9.96 14.25
C GLY A 172 -19.68 11.44 14.48
N ALA A 173 -20.69 11.87 13.73
CA ALA A 173 -20.99 13.22 13.23
C ALA A 173 -21.36 14.33 14.24
N ALA A 174 -21.19 15.59 13.78
CA ALA A 174 -21.88 16.76 14.28
C ALA A 174 -22.69 17.39 13.13
N HIS A 175 -24.00 17.55 13.31
CA HIS A 175 -24.82 18.50 12.56
C HIS A 175 -25.67 19.30 13.54
N ARG A 176 -25.63 20.63 13.40
CA ARG A 176 -26.49 21.59 14.10
C ARG A 176 -27.81 21.76 13.34
N GLY A 177 -28.92 21.91 14.07
CA GLY A 177 -30.20 22.41 13.58
C GLY A 177 -31.37 22.18 14.56
N PHE A 178 -31.73 23.25 15.29
CA PHE A 178 -32.96 23.59 16.06
C PHE A 178 -34.28 22.85 15.66
N ILE A 179 -35.31 22.57 16.50
CA ILE A 179 -36.13 23.39 17.45
C ILE A 179 -36.88 22.47 18.48
N SER A 180 -37.16 23.00 19.70
CA SER A 180 -38.17 22.68 20.77
C SER A 180 -38.44 21.21 21.17
N GLY A 181 -38.39 20.79 22.44
CA GLY A 181 -39.02 21.38 23.63
C GLY A 181 -40.26 20.57 24.00
N VAL A 182 -40.23 19.84 25.14
CA VAL A 182 -41.33 19.44 26.06
C VAL A 182 -40.92 18.22 26.93
N SER A 183 -40.74 18.50 28.22
CA SER A 183 -41.24 17.83 29.44
C SER A 183 -41.18 16.30 29.69
N ASP A 184 -40.39 15.97 30.73
CA ASP A 184 -40.72 15.19 31.95
C ASP A 184 -40.66 13.63 32.01
N PRO A 185 -40.19 13.04 33.14
CA PRO A 185 -39.70 11.66 33.26
C PRO A 185 -40.69 10.73 33.96
N ARG A 186 -40.51 9.40 33.80
CA ARG A 186 -41.03 8.43 34.79
C ARG A 186 -40.07 7.27 35.04
N HIS A 187 -39.80 7.07 36.32
CA HIS A 187 -39.10 5.96 36.96
C HIS A 187 -39.83 4.62 36.78
N GLY A 188 -39.08 3.52 36.83
CA GLY A 188 -39.60 2.16 37.01
C GLY A 188 -38.52 1.18 37.47
N HIS A 189 -38.51 0.90 38.77
CA HIS A 189 -37.71 -0.13 39.45
C HIS A 189 -38.22 -1.57 39.17
N MET A 190 -37.31 -2.55 39.29
CA MET A 190 -37.46 -3.97 39.73
C MET A 190 -36.59 -4.89 38.86
N SER A 191 -35.97 -5.99 39.30
CA SER A 191 -35.77 -6.64 40.60
C SER A 191 -34.67 -7.70 40.41
N LYS A 192 -33.98 -8.05 41.49
CA LYS A 192 -32.85 -9.00 41.58
C LYS A 192 -33.32 -10.45 41.41
N ARG A 193 -32.54 -11.29 40.72
CA ARG A 193 -32.58 -12.76 40.85
C ARG A 193 -31.16 -13.35 40.97
N SER A 194 -31.02 -14.28 41.91
CA SER A 194 -29.82 -15.00 42.36
C SER A 194 -29.39 -16.13 41.41
N PRO A 195 -28.16 -16.69 41.53
CA PRO A 195 -27.50 -17.49 40.48
C PRO A 195 -27.69 -19.02 40.62
N PRO A 196 -27.48 -19.82 39.54
CA PRO A 196 -27.42 -21.28 39.62
C PRO A 196 -25.96 -21.81 39.80
N PRO A 197 -25.77 -23.11 40.13
CA PRO A 197 -24.63 -23.61 40.91
C PRO A 197 -23.40 -24.03 40.10
N GLN A 198 -22.34 -24.36 40.85
CA GLN A 198 -20.94 -24.52 40.46
C GLN A 198 -20.62 -25.71 39.55
N ARG A 199 -19.56 -25.51 38.74
CA ARG A 199 -18.93 -26.43 37.78
C ARG A 199 -18.10 -27.53 38.47
N ALA A 200 -18.08 -28.71 37.87
CA ALA A 200 -17.01 -29.69 38.07
C ALA A 200 -15.70 -29.18 37.45
N HIS A 201 -14.64 -29.16 38.25
CA HIS A 201 -13.28 -28.79 37.87
C HIS A 201 -12.52 -30.04 37.36
N ILE A 202 -11.88 -29.92 36.19
CA ILE A 202 -10.83 -30.85 35.72
C ILE A 202 -9.58 -29.98 35.40
N PRO A 203 -8.36 -30.37 35.79
CA PRO A 203 -7.22 -29.43 35.88
C PRO A 203 -6.62 -29.10 34.50
N MET A 204 -6.40 -27.81 34.24
CA MET A 204 -5.64 -27.32 33.09
C MET A 204 -4.16 -27.20 33.45
N ALA A 205 -3.30 -27.93 32.75
CA ALA A 205 -1.87 -27.64 32.64
C ALA A 205 -1.55 -27.18 31.21
N GLU A 206 -1.93 -25.94 30.87
CA GLU A 206 -1.36 -25.19 29.73
C GLU A 206 -0.52 -24.06 30.33
N GLN A 207 0.73 -23.88 29.88
CA GLN A 207 1.57 -22.74 30.26
C GLN A 207 0.87 -21.45 29.78
N ARG A 208 0.08 -20.84 30.67
CA ARG A 208 -0.68 -19.62 30.40
C ARG A 208 0.24 -18.41 30.52
N TRP A 209 0.63 -17.83 29.40
CA TRP A 209 1.03 -16.42 29.39
C TRP A 209 -0.21 -15.55 29.61
N ARG A 210 -0.26 -14.81 30.71
CA ARG A 210 -1.26 -13.77 30.96
C ARG A 210 -0.62 -12.41 30.67
N PRO A 211 -1.19 -11.55 29.81
CA PRO A 211 -0.72 -10.18 29.69
C PRO A 211 -0.89 -9.47 31.05
N PRO A 212 0.10 -8.70 31.53
CA PRO A 212 -0.04 -7.96 32.78
C PRO A 212 -1.12 -6.88 32.62
N TYR A 213 -2.30 -7.12 33.19
CA TYR A 213 -3.31 -6.08 33.42
C TYR A 213 -2.89 -5.24 34.63
N ALA A 214 -1.96 -4.31 34.41
CA ALA A 214 -1.72 -3.12 35.22
C ALA A 214 -0.59 -2.32 34.55
N TYR A 215 -0.94 -1.28 33.78
CA TYR A 215 0.05 -0.33 33.28
C TYR A 215 0.44 0.62 34.42
N ALA A 216 1.42 0.23 35.22
CA ALA A 216 2.28 1.20 35.88
C ALA A 216 3.30 1.69 34.84
N SER A 217 3.38 3.00 34.66
CA SER A 217 4.38 3.64 33.79
C SER A 217 5.79 3.30 34.28
N SER A 218 6.45 2.32 33.67
CA SER A 218 7.89 2.12 33.84
C SER A 218 8.63 2.74 32.66
N THR A 219 9.34 3.82 32.97
CA THR A 219 10.32 4.48 32.13
C THR A 219 11.60 3.66 32.12
N ALA A 220 11.94 3.07 30.97
CA ALA A 220 13.30 2.56 30.75
C ALA A 220 13.73 2.73 29.28
N GLY A 221 14.75 3.59 29.08
CA GLY A 221 15.80 3.41 28.08
C GLY A 221 15.47 3.67 26.61
N GLY A 222 15.37 4.94 26.21
CA GLY A 222 15.42 5.35 24.80
C GLY A 222 16.02 6.75 24.68
N GLY A 223 17.33 6.86 24.91
CA GLY A 223 18.06 8.12 24.77
C GLY A 223 18.08 8.60 23.32
N GLY A 224 17.61 9.82 23.08
CA GLY A 224 17.79 10.53 21.80
C GLY A 224 16.52 10.97 21.07
N VAL A 225 15.32 10.54 21.48
CA VAL A 225 14.08 11.11 20.93
C VAL A 225 13.84 12.44 21.61
N ASP A 226 13.95 13.55 20.86
CA ASP A 226 13.45 14.83 21.33
C ASP A 226 11.94 14.68 21.54
N ARG A 227 11.52 14.62 22.81
CA ARG A 227 10.11 14.47 23.20
C ARG A 227 9.24 15.63 22.74
N ARG A 228 9.84 16.72 22.22
CA ARG A 228 9.15 17.86 21.59
C ARG A 228 8.96 17.70 20.08
N SER A 229 9.59 16.71 19.43
CA SER A 229 9.47 16.48 17.99
C SER A 229 8.12 15.87 17.63
N ARG A 230 7.27 16.67 16.97
CA ARG A 230 5.95 16.25 16.44
C ARG A 230 6.06 15.20 15.34
N SER A 231 7.21 15.05 14.70
CA SER A 231 7.43 14.06 13.64
C SER A 231 7.96 12.71 14.12
N GLY A 232 8.51 12.65 15.35
CA GLY A 232 9.28 11.50 15.82
C GLY A 232 10.66 11.37 15.17
N PHE A 233 11.11 12.40 14.42
CA PHE A 233 12.44 12.42 13.82
C PHE A 233 13.53 12.66 14.87
N CYS A 234 14.57 11.84 14.87
CA CYS A 234 15.79 11.98 15.66
C CYS A 234 16.93 12.45 14.74
N ALA A 235 17.37 13.70 14.90
CA ALA A 235 18.43 14.29 14.07
C ALA A 235 19.79 13.57 14.23
N ALA A 236 20.10 13.08 15.44
CA ALA A 236 21.36 12.38 15.73
C ALA A 236 21.49 11.06 14.96
N THR A 237 20.39 10.31 14.83
CA THR A 237 20.38 9.00 14.13
C THR A 237 19.81 9.08 12.72
N ARG A 238 19.36 10.29 12.31
CA ARG A 238 18.57 10.57 11.10
C ARG A 238 17.44 9.55 10.88
N THR A 239 16.73 9.19 11.96
CA THR A 239 15.72 8.14 11.98
C THR A 239 14.38 8.65 12.51
N PHE A 240 13.29 8.25 11.86
CA PHE A 240 11.92 8.46 12.34
C PHE A 240 11.52 7.32 13.27
N HIS A 241 11.03 7.66 14.45
CA HIS A 241 10.53 6.73 15.45
C HIS A 241 9.01 6.84 15.55
N SER A 242 8.34 5.71 15.78
CA SER A 242 6.92 5.74 16.08
C SER A 242 6.64 6.55 17.34
N LEU A 243 5.69 7.47 17.23
CA LEU A 243 5.15 8.24 18.36
C LEU A 243 4.11 7.45 19.17
N ARG A 244 3.76 6.23 18.72
CA ARG A 244 2.75 5.40 19.36
C ARG A 244 3.39 4.57 20.48
N SER A 245 2.91 4.78 21.71
CA SER A 245 3.34 4.01 22.88
C SER A 245 2.61 2.67 22.97
N VAL A 246 3.35 1.60 23.28
CA VAL A 246 2.80 0.24 23.47
C VAL A 246 3.62 -0.56 24.49
N GLY A 247 2.94 -1.33 25.34
CA GLY A 247 3.57 -2.25 26.31
C GLY A 247 4.33 -3.39 25.64
N PRO A 248 5.39 -3.93 26.27
CA PRO A 248 6.38 -4.82 25.64
C PRO A 248 5.73 -6.00 24.92
N LEU A 249 6.35 -6.43 23.81
CA LEU A 249 6.02 -7.73 23.23
C LEU A 249 6.38 -8.85 24.22
N PRO A 250 5.79 -10.05 24.12
CA PRO A 250 6.24 -11.20 24.88
C PRO A 250 7.78 -11.36 24.76
N PRO A 251 8.49 -11.82 25.81
CA PRO A 251 9.92 -12.10 25.71
C PRO A 251 10.21 -13.02 24.52
N GLU A 252 11.27 -12.76 23.77
CA GLU A 252 11.54 -13.49 22.53
C GLU A 252 11.86 -14.97 22.77
N GLU A 253 12.50 -15.27 23.90
CA GLU A 253 12.80 -16.63 24.38
C GLU A 253 11.57 -17.41 24.85
N LEU A 254 10.43 -16.74 25.10
CA LEU A 254 9.21 -17.43 25.48
C LEU A 254 8.71 -18.26 24.29
N PRO A 255 8.65 -19.60 24.40
CA PRO A 255 8.16 -20.45 23.32
C PRO A 255 6.68 -20.16 23.09
N LEU A 256 6.35 -19.54 21.96
CA LEU A 256 5.02 -19.00 21.71
C LEU A 256 4.71 -18.95 20.22
N THR A 257 3.73 -19.74 19.79
CA THR A 257 3.15 -19.61 18.45
C THR A 257 2.20 -18.43 18.39
N VAL A 258 2.02 -17.88 17.19
CA VAL A 258 1.02 -16.83 16.93
C VAL A 258 -0.41 -17.27 17.27
N ALA A 259 -0.75 -18.54 17.03
CA ALA A 259 -2.07 -19.07 17.36
C ALA A 259 -2.28 -19.14 18.88
N ALA A 260 -1.27 -19.59 19.64
CA ALA A 260 -1.32 -19.59 21.10
C ALA A 260 -1.45 -18.16 21.67
N TYR A 261 -0.69 -17.20 21.12
CA TYR A 261 -0.82 -15.78 21.48
C TYR A 261 -2.21 -15.22 21.17
N ALA A 262 -2.75 -15.51 20.00
CA ALA A 262 -4.12 -15.11 19.63
C ALA A 262 -5.15 -15.65 20.63
N PHE A 263 -5.07 -16.93 20.98
CA PHE A 263 -6.02 -17.55 21.91
C PHE A 263 -5.84 -17.11 23.37
N SER A 264 -4.62 -16.74 23.80
CA SER A 264 -4.41 -16.17 25.13
C SER A 264 -5.10 -14.82 25.30
N LEU A 265 -5.14 -14.02 24.23
CA LEU A 265 -5.87 -12.73 24.22
C LEU A 265 -7.39 -12.93 24.31
N LEU A 266 -7.93 -13.98 23.68
CA LEU A 266 -9.36 -14.29 23.79
C LEU A 266 -9.75 -14.76 25.20
N SER A 267 -8.89 -15.57 25.82
CA SER A 267 -9.12 -16.14 27.16
C SER A 267 -8.97 -15.13 28.29
N SER A 268 -8.23 -14.05 28.05
CA SER A 268 -8.00 -12.98 29.03
C SER A 268 -9.12 -11.93 29.05
N ALA A 269 -10.08 -12.02 28.14
CA ALA A 269 -11.22 -11.11 28.10
C ALA A 269 -12.24 -11.44 29.22
N PRO A 270 -12.86 -10.43 29.87
CA PRO A 270 -13.88 -10.67 30.89
C PRO A 270 -15.03 -11.55 30.38
N PRO A 271 -15.60 -12.48 31.18
CA PRO A 271 -16.66 -13.38 30.73
C PRO A 271 -17.88 -12.69 30.10
N LEU A 272 -18.25 -11.51 30.60
CA LEU A 272 -19.34 -10.68 30.04
C LEU A 272 -19.00 -10.10 28.66
N VAL A 273 -17.72 -9.83 28.39
CA VAL A 273 -17.22 -9.39 27.07
C VAL A 273 -17.21 -10.57 26.09
N VAL A 274 -17.00 -11.79 26.57
CA VAL A 274 -17.03 -13.01 25.73
C VAL A 274 -18.46 -13.43 25.40
N ALA A 275 -19.40 -13.32 26.34
CA ALA A 275 -20.82 -13.64 26.14
C ALA A 275 -21.54 -12.68 25.17
N GLY A 276 -21.03 -11.45 25.02
CA GLY A 276 -21.53 -10.46 24.05
C GLY A 276 -20.82 -10.44 22.68
N ARG A 277 -19.91 -11.38 22.41
CA ARG A 277 -19.23 -11.46 21.10
C ARG A 277 -20.14 -12.10 20.05
N GLY A 278 -20.12 -11.51 18.86
CA GLY A 278 -20.62 -12.17 17.66
C GLY A 278 -19.82 -13.43 17.31
N PRO A 279 -20.25 -14.18 16.28
CA PRO A 279 -19.51 -15.34 15.79
C PRO A 279 -18.08 -14.98 15.38
N ALA A 280 -17.14 -15.92 15.46
CA ALA A 280 -15.76 -15.70 14.98
C ALA A 280 -15.73 -15.55 13.46
N LEU A 281 -16.46 -16.42 12.75
CA LEU A 281 -16.54 -16.42 11.30
C LEU A 281 -18.00 -16.48 10.83
N VAL A 282 -18.29 -15.83 9.71
CA VAL A 282 -19.57 -15.94 8.99
C VAL A 282 -19.28 -16.08 7.50
N ASP A 283 -19.87 -17.06 6.84
CA ASP A 283 -19.84 -17.13 5.39
C ASP A 283 -20.84 -16.13 4.80
N ALA A 284 -20.36 -15.18 4.02
CA ALA A 284 -21.17 -14.06 3.54
C ALA A 284 -22.38 -14.50 2.71
N ALA A 285 -22.23 -15.58 1.92
CA ALA A 285 -23.24 -16.03 0.97
C ALA A 285 -24.31 -16.91 1.65
N THR A 286 -23.87 -17.88 2.43
CA THR A 286 -24.75 -18.88 3.06
C THR A 286 -25.31 -18.42 4.42
N GLY A 287 -24.60 -17.52 5.11
CA GLY A 287 -24.93 -17.11 6.48
C GLY A 287 -24.53 -18.12 7.55
N ILE A 288 -23.83 -19.20 7.19
CA ILE A 288 -23.27 -20.14 8.15
C ILE A 288 -22.30 -19.39 9.07
N ALA A 289 -22.54 -19.48 10.38
CA ALA A 289 -21.76 -18.80 11.40
C ALA A 289 -21.06 -19.80 12.31
N VAL A 290 -19.80 -19.49 12.68
CA VAL A 290 -18.99 -20.30 13.59
C VAL A 290 -18.68 -19.45 14.82
N SER A 291 -19.17 -19.87 15.98
CA SER A 291 -18.89 -19.20 17.26
C SER A 291 -17.41 -19.32 17.64
N TYR A 292 -16.91 -18.44 18.50
CA TYR A 292 -15.53 -18.53 19.01
C TYR A 292 -15.21 -19.88 19.67
N PRO A 293 -16.06 -20.44 20.56
CA PRO A 293 -15.84 -21.78 21.10
C PRO A 293 -15.77 -22.87 20.02
N ALA A 294 -16.67 -22.81 19.03
CA ALA A 294 -16.67 -23.77 17.91
C ALA A 294 -15.41 -23.63 17.04
N PHE A 295 -14.96 -22.40 16.78
CA PHE A 295 -13.73 -22.11 16.04
C PHE A 295 -12.50 -22.71 16.75
N VAL A 296 -12.35 -22.44 18.05
CA VAL A 296 -11.23 -22.97 18.86
C VAL A 296 -11.28 -24.50 18.91
N ALA A 297 -12.46 -25.09 19.06
CA ALA A 297 -12.63 -26.54 19.04
C ALA A 297 -12.22 -27.14 17.69
N ARG A 298 -12.70 -26.58 16.57
CA ARG A 298 -12.32 -27.02 15.22
C ARG A 298 -10.82 -26.90 14.96
N VAL A 299 -10.19 -25.80 15.41
CA VAL A 299 -8.73 -25.63 15.32
C VAL A 299 -8.00 -26.74 16.07
N ARG A 300 -8.44 -27.08 17.28
CA ARG A 300 -7.83 -28.14 18.11
C ARG A 300 -8.00 -29.52 17.48
N PHE A 301 -9.20 -29.87 17.01
CA PHE A 301 -9.45 -31.16 16.38
C PHE A 301 -8.66 -31.32 15.09
N LEU A 302 -8.69 -30.30 14.23
CA LEU A 302 -7.92 -30.31 13.00
C LEU A 302 -6.42 -30.41 13.28
N ALA A 303 -5.90 -29.66 14.25
CA ALA A 303 -4.50 -29.77 14.66
C ALA A 303 -4.11 -31.19 15.13
N GLY A 304 -5.00 -31.87 15.87
CA GLY A 304 -4.82 -33.27 16.25
C GLY A 304 -4.82 -34.23 15.06
N GLY A 305 -5.75 -34.06 14.11
CA GLY A 305 -5.79 -34.86 12.89
C GLY A 305 -4.54 -34.66 12.01
N LEU A 306 -4.11 -33.41 11.84
CA LEU A 306 -2.88 -33.05 11.14
C LEU A 306 -1.64 -33.70 11.77
N TRP A 307 -1.58 -33.72 13.10
CA TRP A 307 -0.46 -34.29 13.85
C TRP A 307 -0.43 -35.82 13.83
N CYS A 308 -1.56 -36.46 14.13
CA CYS A 308 -1.66 -37.91 14.34
C CYS A 308 -1.83 -38.68 13.04
N SER A 309 -2.64 -38.17 12.10
CA SER A 309 -2.99 -38.86 10.86
C SER A 309 -2.06 -38.53 9.71
N LEU A 310 -1.80 -37.23 9.49
CA LEU A 310 -0.88 -36.80 8.41
C LEU A 310 0.58 -36.74 8.85
N GLY A 311 0.86 -36.87 10.16
CA GLY A 311 2.23 -36.88 10.68
C GLY A 311 2.95 -35.54 10.59
N LEU A 312 2.23 -34.41 10.42
CA LEU A 312 2.86 -33.10 10.31
C LEU A 312 3.56 -32.69 11.61
N ARG A 313 4.72 -32.06 11.48
CA ARG A 313 5.59 -31.64 12.59
C ARG A 313 5.98 -30.17 12.47
N PRO A 314 6.47 -29.57 13.58
CA PRO A 314 6.91 -28.18 13.55
C PRO A 314 8.02 -27.97 12.51
N GLY A 315 7.90 -26.91 11.71
CA GLY A 315 8.82 -26.62 10.61
C GLY A 315 8.42 -27.20 9.25
N ASP A 316 7.53 -28.21 9.21
CA ASP A 316 6.96 -28.67 7.94
C ASP A 316 6.21 -27.54 7.25
N VAL A 317 6.12 -27.60 5.92
CA VAL A 317 5.39 -26.60 5.12
C VAL A 317 4.11 -27.21 4.57
N ALA A 318 2.99 -26.53 4.76
CA ALA A 318 1.70 -26.87 4.16
C ALA A 318 1.31 -25.85 3.10
N LEU A 319 1.27 -26.28 1.83
CA LEU A 319 0.81 -25.44 0.73
C LEU A 319 -0.72 -25.37 0.76
N VAL A 320 -1.33 -24.18 0.78
CA VAL A 320 -2.79 -24.02 0.81
C VAL A 320 -3.26 -23.29 -0.44
N VAL A 321 -3.94 -24.00 -1.34
CA VAL A 321 -4.45 -23.48 -2.62
C VAL A 321 -5.96 -23.49 -2.61
N SER A 322 -6.58 -22.41 -2.16
CA SER A 322 -8.04 -22.31 -2.07
C SER A 322 -8.51 -20.86 -2.19
N PRO A 323 -9.70 -20.61 -2.75
CA PRO A 323 -10.42 -19.37 -2.48
C PRO A 323 -10.70 -19.23 -0.97
N SER A 324 -11.01 -18.01 -0.53
CA SER A 324 -11.36 -17.76 0.87
C SER A 324 -12.60 -18.56 1.27
N CYS A 325 -12.55 -19.26 2.39
CA CYS A 325 -13.70 -19.91 3.01
C CYS A 325 -13.45 -20.11 4.52
N LEU A 326 -14.47 -20.58 5.23
CA LEU A 326 -14.39 -20.81 6.68
C LEU A 326 -13.32 -21.85 7.05
N ASP A 327 -13.23 -22.94 6.30
CA ASP A 327 -12.28 -24.02 6.58
C ASP A 327 -10.83 -23.58 6.40
N VAL A 328 -10.55 -22.70 5.44
CA VAL A 328 -9.20 -22.12 5.27
C VAL A 328 -8.78 -21.30 6.49
N ALA A 329 -9.71 -20.54 7.08
CA ALA A 329 -9.43 -19.80 8.30
C ALA A 329 -9.12 -20.71 9.49
N VAL A 330 -9.88 -21.80 9.65
CA VAL A 330 -9.61 -22.83 10.67
C VAL A 330 -8.26 -23.52 10.42
N LEU A 331 -8.00 -23.91 9.17
CA LEU A 331 -6.78 -24.60 8.74
C LEU A 331 -5.53 -23.78 9.04
N TYR A 332 -5.51 -22.48 8.74
CA TYR A 332 -4.35 -21.62 9.05
C TYR A 332 -4.03 -21.62 10.54
N PHE A 333 -5.03 -21.47 11.41
CA PHE A 333 -4.81 -21.48 12.85
C PHE A 333 -4.42 -22.87 13.38
N ALA A 334 -4.94 -23.95 12.78
CA ALA A 334 -4.58 -25.32 13.13
C ALA A 334 -3.12 -25.64 12.76
N LEU A 335 -2.66 -25.25 11.57
CA LEU A 335 -1.27 -25.42 11.15
C LEU A 335 -0.30 -24.59 12.03
N MET A 336 -0.62 -23.30 12.22
CA MET A 336 0.23 -22.41 13.04
C MET A 336 0.26 -22.79 14.53
N SER A 337 -0.77 -23.47 15.06
CA SER A 337 -0.79 -23.88 16.48
C SER A 337 0.18 -25.01 16.77
N ILE A 338 0.45 -25.88 15.79
CA ILE A 338 1.42 -26.98 15.87
C ILE A 338 2.77 -26.65 15.22
N GLY A 339 3.02 -25.38 14.90
CA GLY A 339 4.28 -24.91 14.34
C GLY A 339 4.53 -25.30 12.87
N VAL A 340 3.50 -25.74 12.14
CA VAL A 340 3.58 -25.99 10.70
C VAL A 340 3.50 -24.65 9.96
N VAL A 341 4.38 -24.47 8.98
CA VAL A 341 4.49 -23.26 8.18
C VAL A 341 3.37 -23.22 7.14
N VAL A 342 2.53 -22.18 7.20
CA VAL A 342 1.43 -22.00 6.25
C VAL A 342 1.97 -21.34 4.98
N SER A 343 1.87 -21.99 3.83
CA SER A 343 2.22 -21.41 2.53
C SER A 343 0.99 -21.26 1.65
N PRO A 344 0.24 -20.16 1.75
CA PRO A 344 -0.94 -20.00 0.95
C PRO A 344 -0.62 -19.48 -0.45
N ALA A 345 -1.34 -19.98 -1.46
CA ALA A 345 -1.13 -19.68 -2.87
C ALA A 345 -2.45 -19.33 -3.58
N ASN A 346 -2.32 -18.57 -4.67
CA ASN A 346 -3.46 -18.08 -5.42
C ASN A 346 -4.15 -19.23 -6.19
N PRO A 347 -5.44 -19.54 -5.96
CA PRO A 347 -6.17 -20.58 -6.69
C PRO A 347 -6.31 -20.29 -8.20
N ALA A 348 -6.09 -19.04 -8.62
CA ALA A 348 -6.09 -18.65 -10.03
C ALA A 348 -4.74 -18.90 -10.74
N SER A 349 -3.73 -19.43 -10.04
CA SER A 349 -2.43 -19.70 -10.62
C SER A 349 -2.44 -20.84 -11.65
N THR A 350 -1.47 -20.77 -12.58
CA THR A 350 -1.22 -21.79 -13.59
C THR A 350 -0.48 -22.99 -13.01
N ALA A 351 -0.43 -24.11 -13.75
CA ALA A 351 0.32 -25.29 -13.33
C ALA A 351 1.82 -25.00 -13.15
N ASP A 352 2.41 -24.17 -14.02
CA ASP A 352 3.82 -23.78 -13.95
C ASP A 352 4.11 -22.88 -12.74
N GLU A 353 3.19 -21.95 -12.44
CA GLU A 353 3.27 -21.12 -11.24
C GLU A 353 3.19 -21.99 -9.97
N TYR A 354 2.31 -23.00 -9.92
CA TYR A 354 2.28 -23.94 -8.80
C TYR A 354 3.54 -24.79 -8.72
N ALA A 355 4.06 -25.28 -9.85
CA ALA A 355 5.33 -26.02 -9.86
C ALA A 355 6.48 -25.18 -9.31
N HIS A 356 6.51 -23.88 -9.63
CA HIS A 356 7.47 -22.93 -9.09
C HIS A 356 7.30 -22.73 -7.58
N GLN A 357 6.07 -22.51 -7.11
CA GLN A 357 5.76 -22.36 -5.69
C GLN A 357 6.10 -23.62 -4.87
N VAL A 358 5.83 -24.81 -5.42
CA VAL A 358 6.21 -26.10 -4.82
C VAL A 358 7.71 -26.24 -4.70
N ARG A 359 8.50 -25.85 -5.72
CA ARG A 359 9.97 -25.87 -5.64
C ARG A 359 10.51 -24.93 -4.55
N LEU A 360 9.91 -23.75 -4.40
CA LEU A 360 10.31 -22.77 -3.39
C LEU A 360 9.95 -23.20 -1.96
N SER A 361 8.73 -23.70 -1.77
CA SER A 361 8.18 -23.99 -0.43
C SER A 361 8.42 -25.41 0.05
N ARG A 362 8.71 -26.36 -0.85
CA ARG A 362 8.93 -27.79 -0.57
C ARG A 362 7.88 -28.35 0.41
N PRO A 363 6.58 -28.28 0.06
CA PRO A 363 5.51 -28.62 0.99
C PRO A 363 5.51 -30.11 1.31
N ALA A 364 5.31 -30.45 2.59
CA ALA A 364 5.05 -31.81 3.04
C ALA A 364 3.65 -32.29 2.58
N VAL A 365 2.69 -31.36 2.50
CA VAL A 365 1.33 -31.61 2.02
C VAL A 365 0.73 -30.34 1.40
N ALA A 366 -0.17 -30.52 0.43
CA ALA A 366 -0.99 -29.45 -0.13
C ALA A 366 -2.47 -29.60 0.25
N PHE A 367 -3.07 -28.58 0.85
CA PHE A 367 -4.53 -28.47 1.02
C PHE A 367 -5.10 -27.68 -0.14
N VAL A 368 -5.97 -28.30 -0.93
CA VAL A 368 -6.40 -27.75 -2.22
C VAL A 368 -7.92 -27.73 -2.34
N ALA A 369 -8.48 -26.66 -2.92
CA ALA A 369 -9.89 -26.67 -3.31
C ALA A 369 -10.12 -27.66 -4.49
N PRO A 370 -11.30 -28.29 -4.61
CA PRO A 370 -11.58 -29.27 -5.65
C PRO A 370 -11.26 -28.77 -7.07
N GLU A 371 -11.64 -27.53 -7.38
CA GLU A 371 -11.49 -26.91 -8.71
C GLU A 371 -10.04 -26.57 -9.13
N VAL A 372 -9.08 -26.68 -8.21
CA VAL A 372 -7.65 -26.43 -8.46
C VAL A 372 -6.81 -27.69 -8.30
N ALA A 373 -7.37 -28.75 -7.72
CA ALA A 373 -6.62 -29.94 -7.33
C ALA A 373 -5.84 -30.54 -8.50
N ALA A 374 -6.39 -30.59 -9.71
CA ALA A 374 -5.73 -31.18 -10.88
C ALA A 374 -4.53 -30.37 -11.41
N ARG A 375 -4.40 -29.08 -11.07
CA ARG A 375 -3.33 -28.20 -11.57
C ARG A 375 -2.02 -28.30 -10.78
N LEU A 376 -2.03 -28.94 -9.61
CA LEU A 376 -0.81 -29.14 -8.82
C LEU A 376 0.04 -30.29 -9.36
N PRO A 377 1.39 -30.20 -9.29
CA PRO A 377 2.29 -31.28 -9.71
C PRO A 377 1.93 -32.62 -9.06
N ARG A 378 1.88 -33.70 -9.84
CA ARG A 378 1.39 -35.03 -9.38
C ARG A 378 2.12 -35.60 -8.17
N HIS A 379 3.41 -35.29 -8.01
CA HIS A 379 4.24 -35.78 -6.91
C HIS A 379 3.93 -35.13 -5.55
N VAL A 380 3.12 -34.07 -5.50
CA VAL A 380 2.75 -33.40 -4.25
C VAL A 380 1.55 -34.12 -3.62
N SER A 381 1.76 -34.66 -2.41
CA SER A 381 0.70 -35.17 -1.53
C SER A 381 -0.34 -34.10 -1.30
N ARG A 382 -1.62 -34.41 -1.53
CA ARG A 382 -2.70 -33.41 -1.42
C ARG A 382 -3.92 -33.92 -0.68
N VAL A 383 -4.55 -33.03 0.08
CA VAL A 383 -5.84 -33.21 0.72
C VAL A 383 -6.81 -32.20 0.14
N VAL A 384 -7.93 -32.68 -0.40
CA VAL A 384 -8.96 -31.80 -0.96
C VAL A 384 -9.81 -31.23 0.17
N ILE A 385 -9.91 -29.91 0.26
CA ILE A 385 -10.72 -29.22 1.28
C ILE A 385 -12.21 -29.52 1.04
N GLY A 386 -12.92 -29.91 2.09
CA GLY A 386 -14.32 -30.35 2.02
C GLY A 386 -14.53 -31.76 1.47
N SER A 387 -13.46 -32.57 1.37
CA SER A 387 -13.58 -34.01 1.12
C SER A 387 -13.73 -34.79 2.42
N GLU A 388 -14.22 -36.03 2.36
CA GLU A 388 -14.29 -36.93 3.51
C GLU A 388 -12.94 -37.11 4.23
N VAL A 389 -11.82 -37.04 3.50
CA VAL A 389 -10.48 -37.09 4.09
C VAL A 389 -10.24 -35.85 4.96
N PHE A 390 -10.53 -34.66 4.44
CA PHE A 390 -10.40 -33.42 5.21
C PHE A 390 -11.37 -33.38 6.40
N ASP A 391 -12.60 -33.82 6.19
CA ASP A 391 -13.62 -33.85 7.24
C ASP A 391 -13.26 -34.83 8.36
N ARG A 392 -12.63 -35.97 8.05
CA ARG A 392 -12.08 -36.90 9.06
C ARG A 392 -10.91 -36.29 9.85
N LEU A 393 -10.10 -35.44 9.23
CA LEU A 393 -9.06 -34.70 9.96
C LEU A 393 -9.68 -33.66 10.90
N ALA A 394 -10.80 -33.04 10.48
CA ALA A 394 -11.49 -32.01 11.23
C ALA A 394 -12.51 -32.53 12.26
N SER A 395 -12.91 -33.81 12.18
CA SER A 395 -13.91 -34.43 13.07
C SER A 395 -13.28 -35.40 14.07
N ALA A 396 -13.86 -35.42 15.27
CA ALA A 396 -13.65 -36.50 16.22
C ALA A 396 -14.55 -37.67 15.80
N SER A 397 -13.99 -38.83 15.45
CA SER A 397 -14.83 -40.01 15.27
C SER A 397 -15.46 -40.42 16.61
N ALA A 398 -16.60 -41.12 16.55
CA ALA A 398 -17.28 -41.69 17.72
C ALA A 398 -16.42 -42.70 18.52
N ALA A 399 -15.24 -43.08 18.01
CA ALA A 399 -14.27 -43.97 18.66
C ALA A 399 -13.11 -43.22 19.36
N GLY A 400 -13.35 -41.97 19.79
CA GLY A 400 -12.35 -41.11 20.43
C GLY A 400 -11.80 -40.08 19.45
N GLY A 401 -11.89 -38.80 19.82
CA GLY A 401 -11.31 -37.71 19.02
C GLY A 401 -9.80 -37.83 18.91
N TRP A 402 -9.20 -37.10 17.98
CA TRP A 402 -7.74 -36.98 17.92
C TRP A 402 -7.22 -36.49 19.27
N ALA A 403 -6.20 -37.17 19.79
CA ALA A 403 -5.45 -36.65 20.93
C ALA A 403 -5.00 -35.22 20.61
N ALA A 404 -5.16 -34.30 21.57
CA ALA A 404 -4.64 -32.95 21.42
C ALA A 404 -3.12 -33.05 21.13
N PRO A 405 -2.60 -32.35 20.12
CA PRO A 405 -1.18 -32.37 19.86
C PRO A 405 -0.43 -31.83 21.09
N PRO A 406 0.79 -32.31 21.35
CA PRO A 406 1.59 -31.81 22.47
C PRO A 406 1.81 -30.30 22.30
N ALA A 407 1.95 -29.59 23.41
CA ALA A 407 2.28 -28.17 23.38
C ALA A 407 3.62 -27.97 22.65
N VAL A 408 3.60 -27.26 21.52
CA VAL A 408 4.80 -27.05 20.72
C VAL A 408 5.57 -25.84 21.24
N ALA A 409 6.78 -26.09 21.76
CA ALA A 409 7.72 -25.05 22.17
C ALA A 409 8.41 -24.42 20.95
N MET A 410 7.72 -23.51 20.25
CA MET A 410 8.27 -22.78 19.10
C MET A 410 8.94 -21.48 19.51
N LYS A 411 10.17 -21.26 19.03
CA LYS A 411 10.79 -19.92 19.07
C LYS A 411 9.95 -18.95 18.25
N GLN A 412 9.78 -17.73 18.73
CA GLN A 412 9.00 -16.73 18.00
C GLN A 412 9.68 -16.33 16.67
N SER A 413 11.01 -16.47 16.58
CA SER A 413 11.78 -16.25 15.35
C SER A 413 11.59 -17.35 14.29
N SER A 414 10.96 -18.48 14.64
CA SER A 414 10.63 -19.52 13.66
C SER A 414 9.59 -19.04 12.66
N THR A 415 9.69 -19.51 11.42
CA THR A 415 8.75 -19.20 10.33
C THR A 415 7.36 -19.73 10.65
N ALA A 416 6.35 -18.88 10.51
CA ALA A 416 4.93 -19.21 10.65
C ALA A 416 4.23 -19.28 9.29
N ALA A 417 4.68 -18.48 8.31
CA ALA A 417 4.10 -18.47 6.98
C ALA A 417 5.13 -18.18 5.87
N LEU A 418 4.90 -18.76 4.70
CA LEU A 418 5.60 -18.44 3.44
C LEU A 418 4.63 -17.76 2.47
N LEU A 419 4.79 -16.47 2.27
CA LEU A 419 3.94 -15.68 1.37
C LEU A 419 4.67 -15.37 0.06
N TYR A 420 3.97 -15.39 -1.07
CA TYR A 420 4.62 -15.19 -2.36
C TYR A 420 4.61 -13.72 -2.78
N SER A 421 5.78 -13.22 -3.19
CA SER A 421 5.97 -11.86 -3.67
C SER A 421 6.98 -11.85 -4.81
N SER A 422 6.75 -11.05 -5.85
CA SER A 422 7.80 -10.73 -6.83
C SER A 422 8.93 -9.90 -6.23
N GLY A 423 8.72 -9.30 -5.05
CA GLY A 423 9.68 -8.45 -4.39
C GLY A 423 9.92 -7.16 -5.19
N THR A 424 11.20 -6.83 -5.32
CA THR A 424 11.70 -5.57 -5.90
C THR A 424 11.92 -5.67 -7.41
N THR A 425 12.31 -6.84 -7.92
CA THR A 425 12.46 -7.21 -9.33
C THR A 425 12.41 -8.74 -9.50
N GLY A 426 12.13 -9.24 -10.71
CA GLY A 426 12.31 -10.65 -11.08
C GLY A 426 11.11 -11.58 -10.82
N ARG A 427 11.38 -12.90 -10.86
CA ARG A 427 10.37 -13.97 -10.63
C ARG A 427 9.83 -13.95 -9.19
N VAL A 428 8.66 -14.58 -9.00
CA VAL A 428 8.04 -14.75 -7.68
C VAL A 428 8.99 -15.47 -6.72
N LYS A 429 9.15 -14.92 -5.52
CA LYS A 429 9.94 -15.42 -4.40
C LYS A 429 9.03 -15.75 -3.22
N ALA A 430 9.45 -16.65 -2.34
CA ALA A 430 8.77 -16.94 -1.08
C ALA A 430 9.35 -16.09 0.06
N VAL A 431 8.51 -15.33 0.75
CA VAL A 431 8.85 -14.45 1.86
C VAL A 431 8.58 -15.16 3.16
N ALA A 432 9.61 -15.31 4.00
CA ALA A 432 9.49 -15.97 5.30
C ALA A 432 8.99 -14.98 6.38
N ILE A 433 7.76 -15.23 6.85
CA ILE A 433 7.12 -14.48 7.95
C ILE A 433 7.21 -15.31 9.22
N THR A 434 7.73 -14.74 10.30
CA THR A 434 7.92 -15.41 11.59
C THR A 434 6.69 -15.31 12.50
N HIS A 435 6.61 -16.16 13.53
CA HIS A 435 5.60 -15.99 14.58
C HIS A 435 5.73 -14.62 15.25
N ARG A 436 6.96 -14.13 15.46
CA ARG A 436 7.27 -12.81 16.03
C ARG A 436 6.67 -11.69 15.19
N ASN A 437 6.77 -11.77 13.87
CA ASN A 437 6.20 -10.76 12.97
C ASN A 437 4.67 -10.64 13.15
N LEU A 438 3.97 -11.77 13.22
CA LEU A 438 2.52 -11.79 13.38
C LEU A 438 2.08 -11.40 14.80
N ILE A 439 2.81 -11.85 15.84
CA ILE A 439 2.58 -11.42 17.23
C ILE A 439 2.75 -9.90 17.36
N ALA A 440 3.80 -9.35 16.76
CA ALA A 440 4.04 -7.91 16.75
C ALA A 440 2.91 -7.15 16.04
N GLN A 441 2.43 -7.67 14.91
CA GLN A 441 1.27 -7.09 14.19
C GLN A 441 0.00 -7.08 15.07
N ILE A 442 -0.34 -8.21 15.70
CA ILE A 442 -1.53 -8.33 16.57
C ILE A 442 -1.42 -7.38 17.77
N SER A 443 -0.27 -7.38 18.45
CA SER A 443 0.01 -6.52 19.61
C SER A 443 -0.14 -5.04 19.24
N ALA A 444 0.44 -4.64 18.13
CA ALA A 444 0.43 -3.25 17.70
C ALA A 444 -0.98 -2.79 17.30
N TYR A 445 -1.79 -3.65 16.70
CA TYR A 445 -3.20 -3.33 16.44
C TYR A 445 -4.02 -3.14 17.73
N ASN A 446 -3.87 -4.05 18.68
CA ASN A 446 -4.59 -3.95 19.96
C ASN A 446 -4.20 -2.68 20.72
N ALA A 447 -2.92 -2.30 20.69
CA ALA A 447 -2.45 -1.06 21.30
C ALA A 447 -3.11 0.18 20.67
N ILE A 448 -3.26 0.21 19.35
CA ILE A 448 -3.95 1.32 18.67
C ILE A 448 -5.43 1.36 19.05
N ARG A 449 -6.11 0.22 19.11
CA ARG A 449 -7.51 0.15 19.58
C ARG A 449 -7.66 0.70 20.99
N GLU A 450 -6.77 0.32 21.89
CA GLU A 450 -6.81 0.79 23.28
C GLU A 450 -6.55 2.29 23.37
N THR A 451 -5.60 2.83 22.61
CA THR A 451 -5.32 4.28 22.61
C THR A 451 -6.52 5.06 22.09
N VAL A 452 -7.12 4.64 20.98
CA VAL A 452 -8.37 5.22 20.47
C VAL A 452 -9.48 5.16 21.52
N ALA A 453 -9.64 4.02 22.20
CA ALA A 453 -10.67 3.86 23.23
C ALA A 453 -10.43 4.77 24.44
N ARG A 454 -9.17 4.93 24.88
CA ARG A 454 -8.78 5.85 25.97
C ARG A 454 -9.01 7.31 25.60
N GLU A 455 -8.63 7.71 24.39
CA GLU A 455 -8.85 9.07 23.89
C GLU A 455 -10.35 9.38 23.81
N ALA A 456 -11.15 8.44 23.31
CA ALA A 456 -12.59 8.56 23.28
C ALA A 456 -13.22 8.68 24.68
N ALA A 457 -12.76 7.88 25.65
CA ALA A 457 -13.20 7.97 27.04
C ALA A 457 -12.83 9.31 27.69
N THR A 458 -11.64 9.83 27.38
CA THR A 458 -11.18 11.15 27.85
C THR A 458 -12.03 12.27 27.25
N ASP A 459 -12.35 12.19 25.97
CA ASP A 459 -13.25 13.13 25.29
C ASP A 459 -14.66 13.08 25.89
N ALA A 460 -15.14 11.89 26.25
CA ALA A 460 -16.43 11.72 26.93
C ALA A 460 -16.47 12.41 28.31
N GLY A 461 -15.39 12.30 29.08
CA GLY A 461 -15.23 13.00 30.36
C GLY A 461 -15.21 14.53 30.23
N LYS A 462 -14.96 15.07 29.03
CA LYS A 462 -15.01 16.51 28.72
C LYS A 462 -16.38 16.97 28.21
N GLY A 463 -17.43 16.18 28.42
CA GLY A 463 -18.80 16.53 28.02
C GLY A 463 -19.07 16.39 26.51
N LYS A 464 -18.13 15.86 25.73
CA LYS A 464 -18.47 15.36 24.38
C LYS A 464 -19.26 14.07 24.56
N PRO A 465 -20.29 13.79 23.73
CA PRO A 465 -20.98 12.51 23.82
C PRO A 465 -19.95 11.37 23.67
N PRO A 466 -19.96 10.35 24.56
CA PRO A 466 -19.14 9.16 24.35
C PRO A 466 -19.50 8.57 22.97
N PRO A 467 -18.54 8.05 22.20
CA PRO A 467 -18.92 7.32 21.01
C PRO A 467 -19.88 6.19 21.42
N PRO A 468 -20.93 5.90 20.63
CA PRO A 468 -21.75 4.72 20.90
C PRO A 468 -20.81 3.53 21.07
N SER A 469 -20.96 2.79 22.17
CA SER A 469 -20.20 1.55 22.41
C SER A 469 -20.26 0.74 21.12
N PRO A 470 -19.14 0.53 20.40
CA PRO A 470 -19.24 -0.09 19.11
C PRO A 470 -19.82 -1.49 19.35
N PRO A 471 -20.90 -1.88 18.64
CA PRO A 471 -21.26 -3.29 18.60
C PRO A 471 -20.01 -4.09 18.22
N ALA A 472 -19.89 -5.32 18.73
CA ALA A 472 -18.73 -6.18 18.49
C ALA A 472 -18.30 -6.06 17.03
N ALA A 473 -17.05 -5.63 16.77
CA ALA A 473 -16.70 -5.18 15.43
C ALA A 473 -16.87 -6.32 14.42
N VAL A 474 -17.55 -6.03 13.32
CA VAL A 474 -17.82 -6.98 12.24
C VAL A 474 -17.05 -6.51 11.02
N THR A 475 -16.06 -7.29 10.60
CA THR A 475 -15.20 -6.96 9.45
C THR A 475 -15.60 -7.81 8.26
N LEU A 476 -15.89 -7.17 7.12
CA LEU A 476 -16.08 -7.85 5.84
C LEU A 476 -14.72 -8.11 5.18
N PHE A 477 -14.51 -9.34 4.74
CA PHE A 477 -13.31 -9.83 4.06
C PHE A 477 -13.61 -10.09 2.57
N PRO A 478 -13.59 -9.05 1.71
CA PRO A 478 -13.60 -9.24 0.27
C PRO A 478 -12.22 -9.62 -0.29
N LEU A 479 -11.18 -9.56 0.55
CA LEU A 479 -9.79 -9.75 0.17
C LEU A 479 -9.39 -11.23 0.25
N PRO A 480 -8.52 -11.71 -0.65
CA PRO A 480 -8.10 -13.10 -0.62
C PRO A 480 -7.24 -13.43 0.59
N LEU A 481 -7.56 -14.53 1.29
CA LEU A 481 -6.81 -15.00 2.46
C LEU A 481 -5.41 -15.54 2.12
N PHE A 482 -5.10 -15.78 0.85
CA PHE A 482 -3.75 -16.20 0.42
C PHE A 482 -2.74 -15.05 0.29
N HIS A 483 -3.22 -13.80 0.31
CA HIS A 483 -2.38 -12.62 0.21
C HIS A 483 -2.11 -12.03 1.61
N VAL A 484 -0.94 -11.41 1.83
CA VAL A 484 -0.52 -10.90 3.15
C VAL A 484 -1.57 -10.02 3.84
N MET A 485 -2.29 -9.20 3.05
CA MET A 485 -3.32 -8.31 3.57
C MET A 485 -4.51 -9.09 4.14
N GLY A 486 -5.02 -10.10 3.42
CA GLY A 486 -6.11 -10.95 3.92
C GLY A 486 -5.66 -11.85 5.07
N PHE A 487 -4.45 -12.42 4.96
CA PHE A 487 -3.85 -13.27 5.99
C PHE A 487 -3.63 -12.52 7.32
N GLY A 488 -3.01 -11.33 7.26
CA GLY A 488 -2.77 -10.48 8.42
C GLY A 488 -4.07 -9.93 9.02
N LEU A 489 -5.03 -9.52 8.18
CA LEU A 489 -6.34 -9.09 8.67
C LEU A 489 -7.07 -10.21 9.40
N LEU A 490 -7.02 -11.45 8.90
CA LEU A 490 -7.68 -12.59 9.54
C LEU A 490 -7.09 -12.86 10.92
N THR A 491 -5.76 -12.96 11.02
CA THR A 491 -5.08 -13.21 12.31
C THR A 491 -5.38 -12.11 13.32
N ARG A 492 -5.37 -10.84 12.89
CA ARG A 492 -5.75 -9.67 13.68
C ARG A 492 -7.19 -9.70 14.17
N THR A 493 -8.16 -9.90 13.27
CA THR A 493 -9.60 -9.89 13.58
C THR A 493 -9.94 -11.00 14.58
N ILE A 494 -9.45 -12.23 14.35
CA ILE A 494 -9.69 -13.35 15.25
C ILE A 494 -9.05 -13.12 16.61
N SER A 495 -7.80 -12.64 16.67
CA SER A 495 -7.12 -12.35 17.96
C SER A 495 -7.81 -11.27 18.78
N SER A 496 -8.57 -10.42 18.12
CA SER A 496 -9.25 -9.25 18.70
C SER A 496 -10.64 -9.56 19.24
N GLY A 497 -11.17 -10.77 19.01
CA GLY A 497 -12.54 -11.13 19.36
C GLY A 497 -13.59 -10.52 18.41
N GLU A 498 -13.19 -10.07 17.23
CA GLU A 498 -14.06 -9.46 16.21
C GLU A 498 -14.69 -10.53 15.30
N THR A 499 -15.80 -10.22 14.64
CA THR A 499 -16.44 -11.13 13.66
C THR A 499 -15.80 -10.95 12.28
N ALA A 500 -15.40 -12.04 11.62
CA ALA A 500 -14.97 -12.03 10.23
C ALA A 500 -16.07 -12.55 9.31
N VAL A 501 -16.64 -11.68 8.48
CA VAL A 501 -17.57 -12.06 7.41
C VAL A 501 -16.76 -12.35 6.15
N VAL A 502 -16.63 -13.63 5.79
CA VAL A 502 -15.75 -14.12 4.74
C VAL A 502 -16.49 -14.21 3.41
N MET A 503 -15.96 -13.54 2.38
CA MET A 503 -16.44 -13.68 1.01
C MET A 503 -15.48 -14.54 0.20
N ARG A 504 -16.01 -15.57 -0.47
CA ARG A 504 -15.23 -16.46 -1.33
C ARG A 504 -14.60 -15.75 -2.53
N ARG A 505 -15.36 -14.85 -3.13
CA ARG A 505 -14.95 -13.95 -4.21
C ARG A 505 -15.64 -12.62 -4.01
N PHE A 506 -14.94 -11.53 -4.35
CA PHE A 506 -15.57 -10.22 -4.33
C PHE A 506 -16.67 -10.12 -5.39
N ASP A 507 -17.84 -9.71 -4.94
CA ASP A 507 -18.98 -9.28 -5.74
C ASP A 507 -19.58 -8.05 -5.05
N LEU A 508 -19.82 -6.98 -5.81
CA LEU A 508 -20.20 -5.68 -5.25
C LEU A 508 -21.58 -5.73 -4.59
N ALA A 509 -22.55 -6.34 -5.26
CA ALA A 509 -23.92 -6.42 -4.76
C ALA A 509 -24.00 -7.35 -3.54
N ALA A 510 -23.27 -8.46 -3.54
CA ALA A 510 -23.15 -9.35 -2.39
C ALA A 510 -22.44 -8.68 -1.22
N ALA A 511 -21.43 -7.85 -1.47
CA ALA A 511 -20.76 -7.08 -0.42
C ALA A 511 -21.73 -6.08 0.22
N ALA A 512 -22.49 -5.31 -0.57
CA ALA A 512 -23.51 -4.40 -0.05
C ALA A 512 -24.60 -5.15 0.76
N ARG A 513 -25.08 -6.28 0.25
CA ARG A 513 -26.00 -7.20 0.99
C ARG A 513 -25.42 -7.66 2.31
N ALA A 514 -24.15 -8.05 2.33
CA ALA A 514 -23.49 -8.53 3.54
C ALA A 514 -23.33 -7.42 4.58
N VAL A 515 -23.04 -6.18 4.14
CA VAL A 515 -22.94 -5.03 5.05
C VAL A 515 -24.26 -4.77 5.76
N GLU A 516 -25.37 -4.78 5.01
CA GLU A 516 -26.72 -4.64 5.57
C GLU A 516 -27.09 -5.81 6.49
N ARG A 517 -27.01 -7.04 5.97
CA ARG A 517 -27.45 -8.26 6.66
C ARG A 517 -26.70 -8.53 7.97
N TYR A 518 -25.39 -8.34 7.97
CA TYR A 518 -24.52 -8.68 9.11
C TYR A 518 -24.09 -7.45 9.91
N ARG A 519 -24.63 -6.27 9.57
CA ARG A 519 -24.29 -5.00 10.22
C ARG A 519 -22.78 -4.77 10.27
N VAL A 520 -22.11 -4.97 9.13
CA VAL A 520 -20.66 -4.82 9.00
C VAL A 520 -20.26 -3.42 9.45
N THR A 521 -19.25 -3.36 10.32
CA THR A 521 -18.70 -2.10 10.84
C THR A 521 -17.41 -1.69 10.16
N LYS A 522 -16.67 -2.65 9.62
CA LYS A 522 -15.39 -2.41 8.92
C LYS A 522 -15.37 -3.11 7.56
N LEU A 523 -14.95 -2.39 6.53
CA LEU A 523 -14.68 -2.95 5.21
C LEU A 523 -13.21 -2.75 4.86
N SER A 524 -12.49 -3.82 4.56
CA SER A 524 -11.14 -3.72 3.98
C SER A 524 -11.21 -3.90 2.48
N ALA A 525 -10.71 -2.94 1.70
CA ALA A 525 -10.93 -2.88 0.27
C ALA A 525 -9.70 -2.37 -0.50
N ALA A 526 -9.60 -2.72 -1.79
CA ALA A 526 -8.74 -2.02 -2.72
C ALA A 526 -9.48 -0.80 -3.30
N PRO A 527 -8.80 0.24 -3.80
CA PRO A 527 -9.45 1.43 -4.37
C PRO A 527 -10.57 1.16 -5.38
N PRO A 528 -10.47 0.19 -6.32
CA PRO A 528 -11.56 -0.10 -7.25
C PRO A 528 -12.88 -0.52 -6.60
N VAL A 529 -12.82 -1.19 -5.45
CA VAL A 529 -14.01 -1.58 -4.70
C VAL A 529 -14.72 -0.34 -4.14
N VAL A 530 -13.96 0.64 -3.64
CA VAL A 530 -14.50 1.90 -3.15
C VAL A 530 -15.13 2.71 -4.28
N VAL A 531 -14.45 2.82 -5.43
CA VAL A 531 -15.02 3.45 -6.63
C VAL A 531 -16.34 2.78 -7.02
N ALA A 532 -16.35 1.45 -7.12
CA ALA A 532 -17.53 0.69 -7.48
C ALA A 532 -18.69 0.92 -6.48
N LEU A 533 -18.41 0.95 -5.18
CA LEU A 533 -19.42 1.26 -4.15
C LEU A 533 -20.03 2.65 -4.33
N THR A 534 -19.22 3.69 -4.64
CA THR A 534 -19.74 5.05 -4.84
C THR A 534 -20.63 5.21 -6.09
N LYS A 535 -20.38 4.38 -7.11
CA LYS A 535 -21.12 4.38 -8.38
C LYS A 535 -22.32 3.43 -8.39
N SER A 536 -22.49 2.58 -7.38
CA SER A 536 -23.49 1.52 -7.39
C SER A 536 -24.85 2.00 -6.90
N ASP A 537 -25.86 1.95 -7.78
CA ASP A 537 -27.27 2.16 -7.38
C ASP A 537 -27.73 1.12 -6.37
N GLU A 538 -27.24 -0.11 -6.48
CA GLU A 538 -27.54 -1.17 -5.52
C GLU A 538 -27.02 -0.84 -4.12
N ALA A 539 -25.78 -0.34 -4.02
CA ALA A 539 -25.23 0.09 -2.74
C ALA A 539 -26.01 1.28 -2.14
N ARG A 540 -26.51 2.20 -2.96
CA ARG A 540 -27.34 3.34 -2.53
C ARG A 540 -28.72 2.93 -2.02
N ARG A 541 -29.26 1.80 -2.48
CA ARG A 541 -30.56 1.26 -2.05
C ARG A 541 -30.50 0.48 -0.73
N ARG A 542 -29.32 0.18 -0.20
CA ARG A 542 -29.15 -0.60 1.04
C ARG A 542 -28.90 0.28 2.25
N ASP A 543 -29.26 -0.23 3.41
CA ASP A 543 -28.81 0.35 4.67
C ASP A 543 -27.36 -0.03 4.96
N LEU A 544 -26.43 0.89 4.65
CA LEU A 544 -25.00 0.77 4.94
C LEU A 544 -24.57 1.59 6.18
N SER A 545 -25.52 2.05 7.01
CA SER A 545 -25.26 2.94 8.16
C SER A 545 -24.34 2.33 9.22
N SER A 546 -24.30 1.00 9.32
CA SER A 546 -23.42 0.28 10.25
C SER A 546 -21.94 0.41 9.88
N LEU A 547 -21.61 0.73 8.63
CA LEU A 547 -20.24 0.83 8.16
C LEU A 547 -19.61 2.13 8.67
N VAL A 548 -18.73 2.01 9.66
CA VAL A 548 -18.08 3.17 10.32
C VAL A 548 -16.64 3.37 9.87
N ALA A 549 -16.03 2.36 9.25
CA ALA A 549 -14.66 2.44 8.75
C ALA A 549 -14.45 1.65 7.45
N ILE A 550 -13.80 2.28 6.48
CA ILE A 550 -13.20 1.59 5.33
C ILE A 550 -11.69 1.69 5.39
N VAL A 551 -11.02 0.54 5.45
CA VAL A 551 -9.57 0.43 5.32
C VAL A 551 -9.25 0.19 3.85
N VAL A 552 -8.62 1.19 3.21
CA VAL A 552 -8.12 1.04 1.83
C VAL A 552 -6.63 0.81 1.84
N GLY A 553 -6.17 -0.15 1.03
CA GLY A 553 -4.74 -0.45 0.92
C GLY A 553 -4.34 -0.84 -0.49
N SER A 554 -3.06 -1.18 -0.65
CA SER A 554 -2.46 -1.69 -1.89
C SER A 554 -2.35 -0.70 -3.06
N ALA A 555 -3.16 0.35 -3.14
CA ALA A 555 -3.05 1.41 -4.13
C ALA A 555 -3.57 2.74 -3.55
N PRO A 556 -3.13 3.91 -4.09
CA PRO A 556 -3.60 5.20 -3.61
C PRO A 556 -5.08 5.36 -3.93
N LEU A 557 -5.75 6.18 -3.14
CA LEU A 557 -7.13 6.57 -3.38
C LEU A 557 -7.21 8.07 -3.65
N GLY A 558 -7.83 8.43 -4.77
CA GLY A 558 -7.96 9.83 -5.21
C GLY A 558 -8.88 10.64 -4.30
N ARG A 559 -8.62 11.94 -4.20
CA ARG A 559 -9.36 12.88 -3.32
C ARG A 559 -10.83 12.91 -3.63
N GLU A 560 -11.11 12.98 -4.91
CA GLU A 560 -12.46 13.02 -5.42
C GLU A 560 -13.23 11.74 -5.08
N VAL A 561 -12.59 10.56 -5.18
CA VAL A 561 -13.22 9.29 -4.79
C VAL A 561 -13.48 9.25 -3.29
N SER A 562 -12.52 9.69 -2.47
CA SER A 562 -12.70 9.76 -1.01
C SER A 562 -13.81 10.73 -0.59
N GLN A 563 -13.88 11.89 -1.24
CA GLN A 563 -14.94 12.88 -1.00
C GLN A 563 -16.31 12.35 -1.45
N ARG A 564 -16.41 11.82 -2.67
CA ARG A 564 -17.64 11.18 -3.16
C ARG A 564 -18.09 10.05 -2.24
N PHE A 565 -17.15 9.24 -1.74
CA PHE A 565 -17.47 8.20 -0.78
C PHE A 565 -18.04 8.77 0.52
N ALA A 566 -17.42 9.80 1.10
CA ALA A 566 -17.93 10.45 2.31
C ALA A 566 -19.32 11.09 2.10
N THR A 567 -19.62 11.56 0.89
CA THR A 567 -20.96 12.06 0.54
C THR A 567 -22.00 10.93 0.45
N VAL A 568 -21.64 9.80 -0.17
CA VAL A 568 -22.56 8.66 -0.33
C VAL A 568 -22.74 7.89 0.99
N PHE A 569 -21.71 7.87 1.83
CA PHE A 569 -21.69 7.12 3.10
C PHE A 569 -21.26 8.02 4.27
N PRO A 570 -22.12 8.97 4.70
CA PRO A 570 -21.76 9.99 5.70
C PRO A 570 -21.52 9.44 7.11
N SER A 571 -22.02 8.23 7.41
CA SER A 571 -21.76 7.52 8.68
C SER A 571 -20.39 6.84 8.73
N SER A 572 -19.74 6.67 7.58
CA SER A 572 -18.42 6.06 7.50
C SER A 572 -17.36 7.15 7.61
N THR A 573 -16.35 6.92 8.47
CA THR A 573 -15.06 7.58 8.25
C THR A 573 -14.62 7.15 6.85
N GLY A 574 -14.29 8.11 5.98
CA GLY A 574 -14.06 7.84 4.56
C GLY A 574 -13.00 6.78 4.30
N PRO A 575 -12.72 6.46 3.03
CA PRO A 575 -11.79 5.42 2.68
C PRO A 575 -10.37 5.89 2.99
N VAL A 576 -9.86 5.46 4.13
CA VAL A 576 -8.61 5.94 4.68
C VAL A 576 -7.74 4.75 4.99
N ALA A 577 -6.59 4.70 4.31
CA ALA A 577 -5.50 3.86 4.75
C ALA A 577 -5.10 4.35 6.15
N THR A 578 -5.43 3.54 7.16
CA THR A 578 -4.56 3.35 8.34
C THR A 578 -4.30 4.56 9.21
N MET A 579 -5.33 5.37 9.40
CA MET A 579 -5.34 6.49 10.33
C MET A 579 -6.00 6.09 11.66
N ALA A 580 -5.31 6.34 12.76
CA ALA A 580 -5.84 6.17 14.11
C ALA A 580 -6.48 7.48 14.58
N GLY A 581 -7.79 7.59 14.38
CA GLY A 581 -8.58 8.68 14.94
C GLY A 581 -8.65 9.95 14.10
N PRO A 582 -9.35 10.99 14.60
CA PRO A 582 -9.80 12.13 13.79
C PRO A 582 -8.70 13.05 13.27
N GLU A 583 -7.62 13.23 14.03
CA GLU A 583 -6.48 14.06 13.63
C GLU A 583 -5.78 13.46 12.40
N GLU A 584 -5.52 12.15 12.44
CA GLU A 584 -4.89 11.45 11.34
C GLU A 584 -5.84 11.40 10.13
N LEU A 585 -7.15 11.19 10.32
CA LEU A 585 -8.13 11.23 9.23
C LEU A 585 -8.16 12.58 8.48
N ALA A 586 -7.74 13.68 9.11
CA ALA A 586 -7.67 14.99 8.48
C ALA A 586 -6.43 15.19 7.57
N ALA A 587 -5.39 14.36 7.72
CA ALA A 587 -4.15 14.45 6.93
C ALA A 587 -4.31 13.81 5.55
N TYR A 588 -5.05 14.51 4.67
CA TYR A 588 -5.39 14.04 3.33
C TYR A 588 -4.15 13.62 2.51
N GLY A 589 -4.22 12.46 1.85
CA GLY A 589 -3.16 11.92 1.00
C GLY A 589 -1.99 11.26 1.75
N SER A 590 -1.99 11.34 3.09
CA SER A 590 -1.09 10.57 3.93
C SER A 590 -1.56 9.13 4.05
N VAL A 591 -0.60 8.24 4.29
CA VAL A 591 -0.82 6.83 4.63
C VAL A 591 -0.66 6.57 6.14
N GLY A 592 -0.55 7.66 6.91
CA GLY A 592 -0.51 7.68 8.36
C GLY A 592 0.86 7.74 9.00
N ARG A 593 0.85 7.57 10.32
CA ARG A 593 2.05 7.55 11.16
C ARG A 593 2.56 6.12 11.34
N LEU A 594 3.86 6.01 11.65
CA LEU A 594 4.51 4.72 11.91
C LEU A 594 3.79 3.90 12.97
N ALA A 595 3.62 2.61 12.68
CA ALA A 595 3.14 1.63 13.66
C ALA A 595 4.06 1.56 14.89
N PRO A 596 3.52 1.21 16.06
CA PRO A 596 4.32 1.03 17.26
C PRO A 596 5.52 0.09 17.02
N ARG A 597 6.67 0.42 17.59
CA ARG A 597 7.95 -0.34 17.44
C ARG A 597 8.56 -0.36 16.04
N VAL A 598 8.00 0.39 15.09
CA VAL A 598 8.59 0.57 13.76
C VAL A 598 9.41 1.85 13.74
N GLN A 599 10.58 1.76 13.11
CA GLN A 599 11.45 2.87 12.77
C GLN A 599 11.51 3.01 11.25
N ALA A 600 11.73 4.22 10.76
CA ALA A 600 11.90 4.48 9.34
C ALA A 600 13.05 5.45 9.05
N LYS A 601 13.62 5.33 7.86
CA LYS A 601 14.51 6.33 7.24
C LYS A 601 13.95 6.70 5.87
N ILE A 602 14.14 7.95 5.49
CA ILE A 602 14.01 8.38 4.10
C ILE A 602 15.42 8.54 3.56
N VAL A 603 15.79 7.79 2.54
CA VAL A 603 17.18 7.71 2.05
C VAL A 603 17.25 8.30 0.64
N ASP A 604 18.14 9.26 0.42
CA ASP A 604 18.39 9.80 -0.91
C ASP A 604 18.93 8.69 -1.83
N THR A 605 18.32 8.51 -3.00
CA THR A 605 18.68 7.41 -3.91
C THR A 605 19.99 7.63 -4.66
N ALA A 606 20.46 8.87 -4.75
CA ALA A 606 21.71 9.21 -5.41
C ALA A 606 22.89 9.22 -4.43
N THR A 607 22.70 9.80 -3.24
CA THR A 607 23.79 9.95 -2.26
C THR A 607 23.82 8.86 -1.19
N GLY A 608 22.71 8.14 -0.99
CA GLY A 608 22.58 7.16 0.10
C GLY A 608 22.40 7.78 1.48
N GLU A 609 22.26 9.11 1.58
CA GLU A 609 22.11 9.80 2.86
C GLU A 609 20.68 9.70 3.41
N ALA A 610 20.56 9.48 4.73
CA ALA A 610 19.28 9.62 5.41
C ALA A 610 18.87 11.10 5.51
N LEU A 611 17.61 11.38 5.20
CA LEU A 611 17.01 12.71 5.07
C LEU A 611 16.04 13.01 6.21
N GLY A 612 15.88 14.30 6.51
CA GLY A 612 14.93 14.81 7.51
C GLY A 612 13.49 15.00 6.97
N PRO A 613 12.59 15.53 7.80
CA PRO A 613 11.21 15.85 7.42
C PRO A 613 11.14 16.74 6.16
N GLY A 614 10.06 16.59 5.39
CA GLY A 614 9.78 17.31 4.15
C GLY A 614 10.60 16.87 2.93
N ARG A 615 11.64 16.06 3.12
CA ARG A 615 12.56 15.62 2.06
C ARG A 615 12.14 14.25 1.50
N ARG A 616 12.24 14.09 0.18
CA ARG A 616 11.84 12.88 -0.54
C ARG A 616 13.02 11.94 -0.75
N GLY A 617 12.79 10.64 -0.58
CA GLY A 617 13.79 9.58 -0.77
C GLY A 617 13.16 8.20 -0.65
N GLU A 618 13.95 7.14 -0.80
CA GLU A 618 13.49 5.76 -0.59
C GLU A 618 13.12 5.54 0.87
N LEU A 619 11.93 4.98 1.12
CA LEU A 619 11.54 4.57 2.46
C LEU A 619 12.23 3.26 2.85
N TRP A 620 12.97 3.30 3.95
CA TRP A 620 13.55 2.13 4.61
C TRP A 620 12.87 1.93 5.95
N ILE A 621 12.50 0.70 6.29
CA ILE A 621 11.80 0.39 7.54
C ILE A 621 12.54 -0.66 8.37
N ARG A 622 12.48 -0.54 9.69
CA ARG A 622 13.05 -1.51 10.63
C ARG A 622 12.10 -1.73 11.81
N GLY A 623 11.99 -2.97 12.27
CA GLY A 623 11.18 -3.31 13.43
C GLY A 623 10.74 -4.77 13.43
N PRO A 624 10.02 -5.21 14.47
CA PRO A 624 9.66 -6.63 14.66
C PRO A 624 8.66 -7.15 13.63
N VAL A 625 8.10 -6.29 12.78
CA VAL A 625 7.20 -6.66 11.67
C VAL A 625 7.96 -6.98 10.38
N VAL A 626 9.25 -6.64 10.25
CA VAL A 626 10.04 -6.92 9.04
C VAL A 626 10.26 -8.43 8.88
N HIS A 627 10.01 -8.95 7.68
CA HIS A 627 10.16 -10.37 7.35
C HIS A 627 11.62 -10.83 7.44
N LEU A 628 11.84 -12.14 7.59
CA LEU A 628 13.20 -12.69 7.72
C LEU A 628 14.01 -12.56 6.42
N GLY A 629 13.36 -12.70 5.27
CA GLY A 629 14.02 -12.67 3.96
C GLY A 629 13.29 -13.50 2.92
N TYR A 630 13.97 -13.78 1.81
CA TYR A 630 13.50 -14.66 0.74
C TYR A 630 14.07 -16.07 0.92
N VAL A 631 13.21 -17.08 0.89
CA VAL A 631 13.60 -18.49 1.09
C VAL A 631 14.50 -18.95 -0.05
N GLY A 632 15.68 -19.48 0.31
CA GLY A 632 16.65 -20.01 -0.65
C GLY A 632 17.33 -18.95 -1.53
N ASP A 633 17.19 -17.67 -1.20
CA ASP A 633 17.69 -16.55 -2.01
C ASP A 633 18.39 -15.50 -1.12
N PRO A 634 19.61 -15.80 -0.65
CA PRO A 634 20.37 -14.91 0.23
C PRO A 634 20.79 -13.61 -0.48
N GLU A 635 21.03 -13.65 -1.79
CA GLU A 635 21.40 -12.49 -2.58
C GLU A 635 20.24 -11.48 -2.67
N ALA A 636 19.03 -11.92 -3.03
CA ALA A 636 17.88 -11.04 -3.03
C ALA A 636 17.54 -10.53 -1.63
N THR A 637 17.82 -11.34 -0.60
CA THR A 637 17.65 -10.94 0.80
C THR A 637 18.61 -9.82 1.16
N ALA A 638 19.91 -9.95 0.88
CA ALA A 638 20.92 -8.93 1.15
C ALA A 638 20.72 -7.66 0.32
N ALA A 639 20.19 -7.77 -0.90
CA ALA A 639 19.82 -6.62 -1.72
C ALA A 639 18.63 -5.84 -1.15
N THR A 640 17.77 -6.50 -0.36
CA THR A 640 16.49 -5.95 0.13
C THR A 640 16.54 -5.56 1.60
N ILE A 641 17.30 -6.28 2.43
CA ILE A 641 17.48 -6.04 3.85
C ILE A 641 18.96 -5.78 4.11
N THR A 642 19.27 -4.62 4.69
CA THR A 642 20.64 -4.26 5.04
C THR A 642 21.16 -5.06 6.24
N PRO A 643 22.48 -5.18 6.43
CA PRO A 643 23.06 -5.88 7.58
C PRO A 643 22.59 -5.36 8.94
N ASP A 644 22.26 -4.07 9.05
CA ASP A 644 21.73 -3.42 10.26
C ASP A 644 20.18 -3.46 10.37
N GLY A 645 19.53 -4.27 9.54
CA GLY A 645 18.12 -4.65 9.64
C GLY A 645 17.12 -3.72 8.96
N TRP A 646 17.55 -2.83 8.05
CA TRP A 646 16.64 -1.98 7.29
C TRP A 646 16.14 -2.68 6.04
N LEU A 647 14.82 -2.75 5.91
CA LEU A 647 14.14 -3.21 4.72
C LEU A 647 13.94 -2.04 3.74
N LYS A 648 14.60 -2.13 2.58
CA LYS A 648 14.48 -1.18 1.47
C LYS A 648 13.17 -1.44 0.70
N THR A 649 12.18 -0.56 0.88
CA THR A 649 10.83 -0.79 0.33
C THR A 649 10.75 -0.66 -1.19
N GLY A 650 11.64 0.13 -1.79
CA GLY A 650 11.52 0.59 -3.17
C GLY A 650 10.42 1.63 -3.41
N ASP A 651 9.83 2.20 -2.35
CA ASP A 651 8.84 3.27 -2.43
C ASP A 651 9.51 4.61 -2.13
N LEU A 652 9.27 5.63 -2.98
CA LEU A 652 9.73 6.99 -2.76
C LEU A 652 8.72 7.72 -1.89
N CYS A 653 9.16 8.19 -0.73
CA CYS A 653 8.29 8.75 0.30
C CYS A 653 8.91 10.00 0.94
N TYR A 654 8.11 10.70 1.75
CA TYR A 654 8.59 11.66 2.74
C TYR A 654 7.68 11.66 3.97
N PHE A 655 8.22 12.07 5.11
CA PHE A 655 7.43 12.43 6.29
C PHE A 655 7.27 13.95 6.33
N ASN A 656 6.11 14.46 6.73
CA ASN A 656 5.99 15.89 7.06
C ASN A 656 6.47 16.17 8.50
N GLU A 657 6.42 17.43 8.92
CA GLU A 657 6.83 17.89 10.27
C GLU A 657 5.99 17.29 11.41
N ASP A 658 4.84 16.70 11.09
CA ASP A 658 3.91 16.06 12.02
C ASP A 658 4.00 14.51 12.00
N GLY A 659 4.97 13.97 11.27
CA GLY A 659 5.25 12.54 11.23
C GLY A 659 4.26 11.75 10.36
N TYR A 660 3.49 12.42 9.52
CA TYR A 660 2.63 11.80 8.52
C TYR A 660 3.44 11.39 7.31
N LEU A 661 3.35 10.12 6.94
CA LEU A 661 4.01 9.55 5.78
C LEU A 661 3.21 9.81 4.51
N TYR A 662 3.90 10.22 3.45
CA TYR A 662 3.35 10.39 2.11
C TYR A 662 4.16 9.57 1.12
N VAL A 663 3.46 8.84 0.25
CA VAL A 663 4.07 8.07 -0.83
C VAL A 663 3.97 8.87 -2.12
N VAL A 664 5.11 9.10 -2.74
CA VAL A 664 5.29 9.96 -3.91
C VAL A 664 5.38 9.13 -5.18
N ASP A 665 6.18 8.07 -5.19
CA ASP A 665 6.41 7.23 -6.37
C ASP A 665 6.95 5.86 -5.93
N ARG A 666 7.23 4.99 -6.89
CA ARG A 666 7.91 3.73 -6.69
C ARG A 666 9.16 3.70 -7.56
N LEU A 667 10.30 3.42 -6.93
CA LEU A 667 11.57 3.21 -7.63
C LEU A 667 11.57 1.94 -8.50
N LYS A 668 10.56 1.08 -8.32
CA LYS A 668 10.48 -0.28 -8.85
C LYS A 668 9.20 -0.48 -9.64
N GLU A 669 9.34 -1.15 -10.77
CA GLU A 669 8.38 -1.15 -11.87
C GLU A 669 7.37 -2.29 -11.68
N LEU A 670 6.31 -2.06 -10.91
CA LEU A 670 5.27 -3.08 -10.65
C LEU A 670 3.89 -2.54 -11.03
N ILE A 671 3.14 -3.32 -11.81
CA ILE A 671 1.81 -2.96 -12.28
C ILE A 671 0.77 -3.47 -11.28
N LYS A 672 -0.22 -2.65 -10.95
CA LYS A 672 -1.30 -2.97 -10.00
C LYS A 672 -2.65 -3.08 -10.68
N TYR A 673 -3.00 -4.30 -11.09
CA TYR A 673 -4.28 -4.60 -11.72
C TYR A 673 -5.28 -5.08 -10.66
N LYS A 674 -6.33 -4.29 -10.39
CA LYS A 674 -7.39 -4.61 -9.40
C LYS A 674 -6.84 -5.01 -8.02
N GLY A 675 -5.71 -4.42 -7.61
CA GLY A 675 -5.01 -4.71 -6.35
C GLY A 675 -4.03 -5.89 -6.41
N TYR A 676 -4.01 -6.68 -7.49
CA TYR A 676 -3.00 -7.70 -7.74
C TYR A 676 -1.72 -7.09 -8.29
N GLN A 677 -0.58 -7.67 -7.92
CA GLN A 677 0.73 -7.26 -8.46
C GLN A 677 1.08 -8.07 -9.71
N VAL A 678 1.44 -7.36 -10.76
CA VAL A 678 1.87 -7.91 -12.05
C VAL A 678 3.28 -7.41 -12.33
N PRO A 679 4.30 -8.28 -12.30
CA PRO A 679 5.67 -7.93 -12.63
C PRO A 679 5.84 -7.76 -14.15
N PRO A 680 6.23 -6.58 -14.66
CA PRO A 680 6.53 -6.38 -16.07
C PRO A 680 7.55 -7.37 -16.61
N ALA A 681 8.65 -7.58 -15.87
CA ALA A 681 9.73 -8.48 -16.23
C ALA A 681 9.28 -9.93 -16.46
N GLU A 682 8.26 -10.41 -15.73
CA GLU A 682 7.71 -11.76 -15.93
C GLU A 682 7.01 -11.86 -17.30
N LEU A 683 6.26 -10.83 -17.68
CA LEU A 683 5.57 -10.78 -18.97
C LEU A 683 6.56 -10.56 -20.12
N GLU A 684 7.58 -9.72 -19.91
CA GLU A 684 8.68 -9.47 -20.85
C GLU A 684 9.44 -10.75 -21.18
N HIS A 685 9.75 -11.57 -20.17
CA HIS A 685 10.43 -12.84 -20.39
C HIS A 685 9.59 -13.81 -21.25
N ILE A 686 8.28 -13.86 -21.04
CA ILE A 686 7.38 -14.67 -21.87
C ILE A 686 7.34 -14.13 -23.30
N LEU A 687 7.28 -12.81 -23.47
CA LEU A 687 7.31 -12.17 -24.79
C LEU A 687 8.63 -12.43 -25.52
N GLN A 688 9.76 -12.29 -24.82
CA GLN A 688 11.11 -12.51 -25.37
C GLN A 688 11.40 -13.98 -25.72
N SER A 689 10.65 -14.93 -25.16
CA SER A 689 10.74 -16.34 -25.55
C SER A 689 10.19 -16.65 -26.95
N ARG A 690 9.49 -15.70 -27.58
CA ARG A 690 8.98 -15.84 -28.95
C ARG A 690 10.06 -15.50 -29.99
N PRO A 691 10.31 -16.38 -30.97
CA PRO A 691 11.25 -16.08 -32.06
C PRO A 691 10.88 -14.85 -32.87
N GLU A 692 9.61 -14.48 -32.96
CA GLU A 692 9.14 -13.34 -33.76
C GLU A 692 9.29 -11.97 -33.07
N ILE A 693 9.66 -11.96 -31.78
CA ILE A 693 9.83 -10.74 -30.97
C ILE A 693 11.33 -10.50 -30.76
N ALA A 694 11.83 -9.33 -31.17
CA ALA A 694 13.22 -8.92 -30.98
C ALA A 694 13.45 -8.32 -29.58
N ASP A 695 12.50 -7.53 -29.08
CA ASP A 695 12.56 -6.94 -27.75
C ASP A 695 11.15 -6.60 -27.25
N ALA A 696 10.98 -6.52 -25.93
CA ALA A 696 9.70 -6.17 -25.31
C ALA A 696 9.87 -5.46 -23.97
N ALA A 697 8.94 -4.56 -23.67
CA ALA A 697 8.81 -3.91 -22.37
C ALA A 697 7.34 -3.80 -21.99
N VAL A 698 6.99 -4.06 -20.73
CA VAL A 698 5.63 -3.91 -20.23
C VAL A 698 5.55 -2.73 -19.26
N VAL A 699 4.50 -1.91 -19.39
CA VAL A 699 4.29 -0.74 -18.54
C VAL A 699 2.86 -0.71 -17.98
N PRO A 700 2.64 -0.01 -16.86
CA PRO A 700 1.28 0.27 -16.40
C PRO A 700 0.61 1.27 -17.36
N TYR A 701 -0.56 0.88 -17.88
CA TYR A 701 -1.46 1.78 -18.59
C TYR A 701 -2.60 2.20 -17.65
N PRO A 702 -2.85 3.50 -17.42
CA PRO A 702 -3.93 3.97 -16.54
C PRO A 702 -5.31 3.45 -16.98
N ASP A 703 -6.12 3.00 -16.04
CA ASP A 703 -7.48 2.53 -16.31
C ASP A 703 -8.40 2.80 -15.12
N GLU A 704 -9.59 3.33 -15.40
CA GLU A 704 -10.50 3.80 -14.35
C GLU A 704 -11.06 2.66 -13.49
N GLU A 705 -11.29 1.48 -14.08
CA GLU A 705 -11.92 0.35 -13.39
C GLU A 705 -10.87 -0.55 -12.71
N ALA A 706 -9.75 -0.80 -13.39
CA ALA A 706 -8.70 -1.70 -12.94
C ALA A 706 -7.59 -1.00 -12.14
N GLY A 707 -7.54 0.33 -12.16
CA GLY A 707 -6.41 1.12 -11.71
C GLY A 707 -5.29 1.16 -12.76
N GLN A 708 -4.72 0.00 -13.09
CA GLN A 708 -3.70 -0.13 -14.13
C GLN A 708 -3.89 -1.42 -14.95
N LEU A 709 -3.74 -1.34 -16.28
CA LEU A 709 -3.64 -2.50 -17.17
C LEU A 709 -2.18 -2.77 -17.54
N PRO A 710 -1.76 -4.05 -17.65
CA PRO A 710 -0.47 -4.37 -18.27
C PRO A 710 -0.52 -4.12 -19.79
N MET A 711 0.29 -3.18 -20.27
CA MET A 711 0.45 -2.86 -21.69
C MET A 711 1.86 -3.23 -22.15
N ALA A 712 1.98 -3.96 -23.26
CA ALA A 712 3.25 -4.38 -23.83
C ALA A 712 3.66 -3.49 -25.02
N PHE A 713 4.89 -3.00 -24.99
CA PHE A 713 5.60 -2.46 -26.13
C PHE A 713 6.43 -3.58 -26.75
N VAL A 714 6.30 -3.81 -28.05
CA VAL A 714 6.92 -4.95 -28.75
C VAL A 714 7.69 -4.47 -29.97
N VAL A 715 8.95 -4.89 -30.07
CA VAL A 715 9.77 -4.77 -31.27
C VAL A 715 9.72 -6.11 -32.00
N ARG A 716 9.28 -6.11 -33.26
CA ARG A 716 9.23 -7.33 -34.08
C ARG A 716 10.62 -7.66 -34.63
N GLN A 717 10.90 -8.95 -34.85
CA GLN A 717 12.03 -9.32 -35.70
C GLN A 717 11.83 -8.81 -37.14
N PRO A 718 12.91 -8.50 -37.87
CA PRO A 718 12.82 -8.16 -39.29
C PRO A 718 12.06 -9.24 -40.08
N GLY A 719 11.07 -8.83 -40.88
CA GLY A 719 10.25 -9.75 -41.68
C GLY A 719 9.15 -10.50 -40.91
N ALA A 720 9.07 -10.37 -39.58
CA ALA A 720 8.02 -11.02 -38.80
C ALA A 720 6.69 -10.25 -38.84
N TYR A 721 5.60 -10.96 -39.16
CA TYR A 721 4.23 -10.45 -39.04
C TYR A 721 3.59 -10.96 -37.75
N LEU A 722 3.45 -10.07 -36.77
CA LEU A 722 2.89 -10.39 -35.46
C LEU A 722 1.78 -9.40 -35.09
N THR A 723 0.56 -9.88 -34.87
CA THR A 723 -0.59 -9.05 -34.49
C THR A 723 -0.66 -8.83 -32.98
N GLU A 724 -1.36 -7.77 -32.54
CA GLU A 724 -1.59 -7.52 -31.11
C GLU A 724 -2.27 -8.70 -30.42
N GLN A 725 -3.27 -9.30 -31.08
CA GLN A 725 -4.00 -10.45 -30.54
C GLN A 725 -3.09 -11.66 -30.35
N GLN A 726 -2.14 -11.91 -31.26
CA GLN A 726 -1.17 -12.99 -31.11
C GLN A 726 -0.22 -12.75 -29.92
N VAL A 727 0.22 -11.51 -29.71
CA VAL A 727 1.02 -11.12 -28.53
C VAL A 727 0.22 -11.34 -27.24
N MET A 728 -1.01 -10.84 -27.15
CA MET A 728 -1.87 -11.01 -25.98
C MET A 728 -2.16 -12.48 -25.70
N ASN A 729 -2.51 -13.25 -26.73
CA ASN A 729 -2.78 -14.69 -26.63
C ASN A 729 -1.55 -15.48 -26.18
N CYS A 730 -0.35 -15.07 -26.64
CA CYS A 730 0.90 -15.69 -26.23
C CYS A 730 1.09 -15.60 -24.71
N VAL A 731 0.97 -14.39 -24.16
CA VAL A 731 1.11 -14.18 -22.72
C VAL A 731 -0.02 -14.89 -21.97
N ALA A 732 -1.26 -14.78 -22.47
CA ALA A 732 -2.45 -15.30 -21.81
C ALA A 732 -2.47 -16.82 -21.61
N LYS A 733 -1.70 -17.58 -22.41
CA LYS A 733 -1.56 -19.05 -22.25
C LYS A 733 -0.69 -19.44 -21.06
N HIS A 734 0.22 -18.56 -20.62
CA HIS A 734 1.26 -18.88 -19.65
C HIS A 734 1.04 -18.25 -18.26
N VAL A 735 0.12 -17.27 -18.16
CA VAL A 735 -0.07 -16.49 -16.92
C VAL A 735 -1.51 -16.52 -16.40
N ALA A 736 -1.67 -16.31 -15.09
CA ALA A 736 -2.96 -16.16 -14.46
C ALA A 736 -3.78 -14.97 -15.06
N PRO A 737 -5.14 -15.02 -15.05
CA PRO A 737 -5.97 -14.01 -15.72
C PRO A 737 -5.68 -12.55 -15.38
N TYR A 738 -5.27 -12.23 -14.16
CA TYR A 738 -4.96 -10.86 -13.74
C TYR A 738 -3.66 -10.32 -14.35
N LYS A 739 -2.71 -11.21 -14.70
CA LYS A 739 -1.41 -10.86 -15.30
C LYS A 739 -1.44 -10.66 -16.81
N LYS A 740 -2.55 -10.99 -17.48
CA LYS A 740 -2.66 -10.89 -18.95
C LYS A 740 -2.31 -9.48 -19.45
N VAL A 741 -1.53 -9.42 -20.53
CA VAL A 741 -1.37 -8.20 -21.34
C VAL A 741 -2.72 -7.86 -21.96
N ARG A 742 -3.12 -6.59 -21.85
CA ARG A 742 -4.43 -6.11 -22.31
C ARG A 742 -4.34 -5.07 -23.42
N ARG A 743 -3.15 -4.51 -23.65
CA ARG A 743 -2.85 -3.60 -24.76
C ARG A 743 -1.45 -3.90 -25.29
N VAL A 744 -1.27 -3.71 -26.59
CA VAL A 744 0.02 -3.91 -27.26
C VAL A 744 0.27 -2.69 -28.14
N ALA A 745 1.50 -2.20 -28.15
CA ALA A 745 1.97 -1.20 -29.11
C ALA A 745 3.24 -1.74 -29.78
N PHE A 746 3.29 -1.67 -31.11
CA PHE A 746 4.50 -2.02 -31.85
C PHE A 746 5.39 -0.78 -32.02
N VAL A 747 6.65 -0.92 -31.65
CA VAL A 747 7.65 0.16 -31.70
C VAL A 747 8.92 -0.31 -32.38
N ASN A 748 9.71 0.64 -32.89
CA ASN A 748 10.96 0.34 -33.57
C ASN A 748 12.08 -0.04 -32.59
N ALA A 749 12.03 0.47 -31.36
CA ALA A 749 13.00 0.18 -30.31
C ALA A 749 12.38 0.37 -28.93
N ILE A 750 12.90 -0.36 -27.94
CA ILE A 750 12.61 -0.11 -26.52
C ILE A 750 13.62 0.92 -26.00
N PRO A 751 13.18 2.07 -25.47
CA PRO A 751 14.09 3.07 -24.94
C PRO A 751 14.81 2.52 -23.71
N LYS A 752 16.14 2.59 -23.71
CA LYS A 752 17.02 2.07 -22.65
C LYS A 752 18.06 3.12 -22.28
N SER A 753 18.51 3.12 -21.03
CA SER A 753 19.68 3.88 -20.60
C SER A 753 20.96 3.32 -21.25
N PRO A 754 22.08 4.05 -21.22
CA PRO A 754 23.38 3.53 -21.67
C PRO A 754 23.80 2.23 -20.97
N ALA A 755 23.36 2.03 -19.72
CA ALA A 755 23.56 0.78 -18.97
C ALA A 755 22.56 -0.35 -19.35
N GLY A 756 21.76 -0.17 -20.40
CA GLY A 756 20.81 -1.16 -20.91
C GLY A 756 19.50 -1.28 -20.13
N LYS A 757 19.22 -0.39 -19.17
CA LYS A 757 17.98 -0.43 -18.37
C LYS A 757 16.82 0.21 -19.12
N ILE A 758 15.66 -0.47 -19.18
CA ILE A 758 14.45 0.04 -19.83
C ILE A 758 14.00 1.37 -19.19
N LEU A 759 13.79 2.40 -20.02
CA LEU A 759 13.29 3.72 -19.62
C LEU A 759 11.76 3.73 -19.62
N ARG A 760 11.15 3.00 -18.67
CA ARG A 760 9.68 2.82 -18.63
C ARG A 760 8.88 4.10 -18.52
N ARG A 761 9.44 5.16 -17.94
CA ARG A 761 8.79 6.46 -17.85
C ARG A 761 8.48 7.04 -19.25
N GLU A 762 9.38 6.86 -20.20
CA GLU A 762 9.17 7.30 -21.59
C GLU A 762 8.08 6.47 -22.27
N LEU A 763 8.10 5.16 -22.08
CA LEU A 763 7.06 4.26 -22.59
C LEU A 763 5.67 4.56 -22.01
N VAL A 764 5.58 4.92 -20.72
CA VAL A 764 4.31 5.38 -20.12
C VAL A 764 3.83 6.68 -20.77
N LEU A 765 4.72 7.65 -21.01
CA LEU A 765 4.36 8.89 -21.70
C LEU A 765 3.90 8.62 -23.14
N GLN A 766 4.57 7.72 -23.87
CA GLN A 766 4.17 7.30 -25.21
C GLN A 766 2.79 6.62 -25.19
N ALA A 767 2.54 5.75 -24.22
CA ALA A 767 1.25 5.09 -24.05
C ALA A 767 0.13 6.10 -23.82
N MET A 768 0.37 7.12 -23.00
CA MET A 768 -0.60 8.19 -22.72
C MET A 768 -0.84 9.08 -23.95
N ALA A 769 0.21 9.44 -24.70
CA ALA A 769 0.10 10.27 -25.91
C ALA A 769 -0.69 9.58 -27.04
N SER A 770 -0.69 8.25 -27.08
CA SER A 770 -1.45 7.46 -28.06
C SER A 770 -2.97 7.56 -27.85
N THR A 771 -3.42 7.95 -26.66
CA THR A 771 -4.84 8.11 -26.29
C THR A 771 -5.46 9.40 -26.84
N SER A 772 -4.64 10.40 -27.16
CA SER A 772 -5.10 11.72 -27.64
C SER A 772 -5.44 11.76 -29.13
N ARG A 773 -5.48 10.61 -29.82
CA ARG A 773 -5.84 10.47 -31.25
C ARG A 773 -7.17 9.72 -31.48
N LEU A 774 -8.02 9.58 -30.46
CA LEU A 774 -9.37 9.03 -30.57
C LEU A 774 -10.43 10.09 -30.29
#